data_AF-A0A953MA87-F1
#
_entry.id   AF-A0A953MA87-F1
#
_cell.length_a   1.000
_cell.length_b   1.000
_cell.length_c   1.000
_cell.angle_alpha   90.00
_cell.angle_beta   90.00
_cell.angle_gamma   90.00
#
_symmetry.space_group_name_H-M   'P 1'
#
loop_
_entity.id
_entity.type
_entity.pdbx_description
1 polymer ?
#
loop_
_entity_poly.entity_id
_entity_poly.type
_entity_poly.pdbx_seq_one_letter_code
_entity_poly.pdbx_strand_id
1 'polypeptide(L)'
;MRKLTMIFSLIFLISTTAFSQFYMGVNLDTVKAQKFDTGKMWTFENPPVEYFEITYGFKPTQQWLDDVRLSALKFATWCTASFVSEDGLIMTNHHCVDFVTSRIQEEGEDINANGFYASSLDKERKVSGVFVDQLVYMEDVTDEVIKAIEAETDETKKIEVRNKKIAEIEERYNAETGLRGDVVRLYNGGKFSLYGYKRYEDIRAVYFNESDMGFFGGDPDNFTYPRYDADFAFLRAYDENGVPLKVENYFKFSPEGPKEGEPLFVIGNPGSTQRLATVSQLEYLRDVTQRNNAFIYSEMMKIYNEMVEEQPERFDQLKSTIIYLGNSKKVVEGIYRGLLDPIFIARKKDFEKTLKEAVISDPELNKQYGHIWDAIAAAKEELRTFGEKLAAYNVSFNQGSQYFAIANDIVKLAKQLQLPEEDRGELYKEGMLESTVDAILPDEIDHMLEIKKLRMQLDFIKMNLGEDNELVKMLFDGMSSSEAAEKYASLPLFNDKNVFLEFVLSGPDAILSSDNPLIKYVAETIDQIQGFRTRQQEINKTEQVLNDQLGRAVYAVYGTSIPPDASFTLRIGDGVMKSYNYNGTIAPTKTTFHGMYDRYYSFNKEYPWKLPERWLNPTEGFDPSTPYNFISTHDIVGGSSGSAVINKNAELVGIAFDGNIESIPGNFLYSTEANRMVSVHSEGIMEILKYIGKADRILKELETGKIPEEYYILEKAE
;
A
#
# COMPACT_ATOMS: atom_id res chain seq x y z
N MET A 1 45.99 14.50 -10.19
CA MET A 1 45.06 13.84 -9.23
C MET A 1 44.73 14.71 -8.00
N ARG A 2 44.32 15.98 -8.18
CA ARG A 2 43.86 16.84 -7.06
C ARG A 2 42.68 17.75 -7.42
N LYS A 3 42.03 17.51 -8.57
CA LYS A 3 40.91 18.33 -9.10
C LYS A 3 39.62 17.55 -9.38
N LEU A 4 39.60 16.23 -9.13
CA LEU A 4 38.39 15.41 -9.36
C LEU A 4 37.58 15.15 -8.08
N THR A 5 38.19 15.29 -6.90
CA THR A 5 37.53 15.12 -5.59
C THR A 5 36.59 16.27 -5.22
N MET A 6 36.56 17.35 -6.00
CA MET A 6 35.76 18.55 -5.71
C MET A 6 34.38 18.55 -6.41
N ILE A 7 34.13 17.59 -7.31
CA ILE A 7 32.90 17.54 -8.11
C ILE A 7 31.84 16.62 -7.46
N PHE A 8 32.25 15.58 -6.73
CA PHE A 8 31.31 14.67 -6.03
C PHE A 8 30.71 15.28 -4.75
N SER A 9 31.44 16.12 -4.02
CA SER A 9 30.87 16.87 -2.87
C SER A 9 29.93 18.00 -3.30
N LEU A 10 30.00 18.45 -4.56
CA LEU A 10 29.15 19.54 -5.06
C LEU A 10 27.74 19.04 -5.38
N ILE A 11 27.58 17.80 -5.86
CA ILE A 11 26.27 17.24 -6.25
C ILE A 11 25.41 16.89 -5.02
N PHE A 12 26.02 16.48 -3.91
CA PHE A 12 25.33 16.27 -2.62
C PHE A 12 24.97 17.59 -1.91
N LEU A 13 25.71 18.67 -2.18
CA LEU A 13 25.36 20.02 -1.72
C LEU A 13 24.29 20.70 -2.59
N ILE A 14 24.15 20.35 -3.87
CA ILE A 14 23.17 20.98 -4.76
C ILE A 14 21.73 20.48 -4.49
N SER A 15 21.53 19.24 -4.05
CA SER A 15 20.21 18.74 -3.62
C SER A 15 19.76 19.32 -2.28
N THR A 16 20.69 19.59 -1.35
CA THR A 16 20.40 20.21 -0.05
C THR A 16 20.22 21.73 -0.16
N THR A 17 20.90 22.40 -1.09
CA THR A 17 20.73 23.86 -1.31
C THR A 17 19.44 24.22 -2.05
N ALA A 18 18.94 23.35 -2.95
CA ALA A 18 17.65 23.59 -3.61
C ALA A 18 16.46 23.57 -2.63
N PHE A 19 16.48 22.67 -1.63
CA PHE A 19 15.48 22.65 -0.56
C PHE A 19 15.66 23.83 0.42
N SER A 20 16.89 24.22 0.72
CA SER A 20 17.18 25.36 1.60
C SER A 20 16.66 26.70 1.04
N GLN A 21 16.52 26.84 -0.28
CA GLN A 21 16.06 28.10 -0.90
C GLN A 21 14.57 28.36 -0.71
N PHE A 22 13.72 27.32 -0.64
CA PHE A 22 12.27 27.50 -0.45
C PHE A 22 11.88 27.95 0.96
N TYR A 23 12.70 27.65 1.97
CA TYR A 23 12.43 27.98 3.37
C TYR A 23 13.31 29.10 3.92
N MET A 24 14.06 29.81 3.08
CA MET A 24 14.81 31.00 3.52
C MET A 24 13.84 32.02 4.14
N GLY A 25 13.97 32.22 5.46
CA GLY A 25 13.15 33.15 6.23
C GLY A 25 11.98 32.52 7.00
N VAL A 26 11.73 31.20 6.88
CA VAL A 26 10.73 30.53 7.73
C VAL A 26 11.37 30.13 9.05
N ASN A 27 10.83 30.66 10.16
CA ASN A 27 11.20 30.19 11.49
C ASN A 27 10.42 28.90 11.80
N LEU A 28 11.11 27.76 11.79
CA LEU A 28 10.48 26.46 12.06
C LEU A 28 9.84 26.38 13.46
N ASP A 29 10.34 27.14 14.43
CA ASP A 29 9.78 27.17 15.80
C ASP A 29 8.40 27.84 15.87
N THR A 30 8.02 28.60 14.83
CA THR A 30 6.69 29.25 14.74
C THR A 30 5.67 28.43 13.97
N VAL A 31 6.08 27.31 13.36
CA VAL A 31 5.16 26.41 12.64
C VAL A 31 4.24 25.74 13.64
N LYS A 32 2.94 25.74 13.34
CA LYS A 32 1.89 25.14 14.18
C LYS A 32 1.24 23.96 13.50
N ALA A 33 0.91 22.94 14.30
CA ALA A 33 0.04 21.86 13.85
C ALA A 33 -1.31 22.44 13.40
N GLN A 34 -1.87 21.89 12.32
CA GLN A 34 -3.19 22.32 11.83
C GLN A 34 -4.27 21.33 12.26
N LYS A 35 -5.53 21.78 12.19
CA LYS A 35 -6.72 21.04 12.64
C LYS A 35 -6.82 19.62 12.08
N PHE A 36 -6.42 19.42 10.83
CA PHE A 36 -6.59 18.15 10.11
C PHE A 36 -5.27 17.39 9.91
N ASP A 37 -4.22 17.70 10.67
CA ASP A 37 -2.92 16.99 10.54
C ASP A 37 -3.08 15.50 10.83
N THR A 38 -3.98 15.15 11.76
CA THR A 38 -4.37 13.78 12.11
C THR A 38 -5.39 13.17 11.13
N GLY A 39 -5.89 13.95 10.17
CA GLY A 39 -6.73 13.50 9.07
C GLY A 39 -8.21 13.74 9.20
N LYS A 40 -8.95 13.10 8.30
CA LYS A 40 -10.41 13.15 8.17
C LYS A 40 -11.04 11.77 7.93
N MET A 41 -10.38 10.69 8.36
CA MET A 41 -10.88 9.31 8.24
C MET A 41 -11.66 8.88 9.48
N TRP A 42 -12.90 9.38 9.61
CA TRP A 42 -13.73 9.21 10.81
C TRP A 42 -14.38 7.82 10.87
N THR A 43 -14.59 7.29 12.07
CA THR A 43 -15.33 6.03 12.25
C THR A 43 -16.83 6.28 12.19
N PHE A 44 -17.60 5.27 11.80
CA PHE A 44 -19.07 5.35 11.81
C PHE A 44 -19.67 5.35 13.23
N GLU A 45 -18.92 4.94 14.25
CA GLU A 45 -19.32 5.09 15.65
C GLU A 45 -19.27 6.56 16.12
N ASN A 46 -18.37 7.36 15.55
CA ASN A 46 -18.12 8.73 15.97
C ASN A 46 -17.89 9.66 14.76
N PRO A 47 -18.86 9.78 13.84
CA PRO A 47 -18.76 10.73 12.74
C PRO A 47 -18.82 12.16 13.30
N PRO A 48 -18.08 13.13 12.73
CA PRO A 48 -18.00 14.49 13.25
C PRO A 48 -19.19 15.33 12.75
N VAL A 49 -20.41 14.90 13.11
CA VAL A 49 -21.69 15.47 12.62
C VAL A 49 -21.79 16.97 12.83
N GLU A 50 -21.34 17.47 13.99
CA GLU A 50 -21.34 18.91 14.28
C GLU A 50 -20.39 19.68 13.34
N TYR A 51 -19.23 19.11 13.03
CA TYR A 51 -18.31 19.71 12.06
C TYR A 51 -18.92 19.73 10.66
N PHE A 52 -19.62 18.67 10.23
CA PHE A 52 -20.32 18.65 8.95
C PHE A 52 -21.42 19.71 8.89
N GLU A 53 -22.18 19.88 9.96
CA GLU A 53 -23.25 20.89 10.06
C GLU A 53 -22.67 22.30 9.98
N ILE A 54 -21.60 22.59 10.74
CA ILE A 54 -20.94 23.91 10.75
C ILE A 54 -20.29 24.23 9.40
N THR A 55 -19.65 23.24 8.77
CA THR A 55 -18.83 23.47 7.57
C THR A 55 -19.66 23.48 6.29
N TYR A 56 -20.67 22.62 6.22
CA TYR A 56 -21.40 22.34 4.99
C TYR A 56 -22.90 22.61 5.11
N GLY A 57 -23.41 22.95 6.29
CA GLY A 57 -24.85 23.05 6.53
C GLY A 57 -25.56 21.70 6.39
N PHE A 58 -24.83 20.58 6.51
CA PHE A 58 -25.34 19.23 6.37
C PHE A 58 -25.18 18.46 7.68
N LYS A 59 -26.31 18.00 8.21
CA LYS A 59 -26.36 17.17 9.41
C LYS A 59 -26.93 15.80 9.03
N PRO A 60 -26.07 14.78 8.81
CA PRO A 60 -26.56 13.45 8.47
C PRO A 60 -27.42 12.90 9.61
N THR A 61 -28.51 12.23 9.26
CA THR A 61 -29.33 11.47 10.21
C THR A 61 -28.66 10.13 10.51
N GLN A 62 -29.08 9.47 11.59
CA GLN A 62 -28.62 8.10 11.87
C GLN A 62 -28.99 7.14 10.72
N GLN A 63 -30.21 7.27 10.17
CA GLN A 63 -30.62 6.48 9.00
C GLN A 63 -29.69 6.70 7.81
N TRP A 64 -29.30 7.95 7.52
CA TRP A 64 -28.35 8.22 6.44
C TRP A 64 -27.00 7.55 6.69
N LEU A 65 -26.48 7.63 7.93
CA LEU A 65 -25.23 6.97 8.30
C LEU A 65 -25.31 5.44 8.17
N ASP A 66 -26.44 4.85 8.56
CA ASP A 66 -26.68 3.41 8.42
C ASP A 66 -26.81 2.99 6.96
N ASP A 67 -27.55 3.75 6.15
CA ASP A 67 -27.73 3.47 4.72
C ASP A 67 -26.39 3.47 3.98
N VAL A 68 -25.55 4.49 4.20
CA VAL A 68 -24.25 4.58 3.51
C VAL A 68 -23.23 3.56 4.06
N ARG A 69 -23.29 3.23 5.36
CA ARG A 69 -22.47 2.17 5.96
C ARG A 69 -22.81 0.80 5.36
N LEU A 70 -24.09 0.49 5.26
CA LEU A 70 -24.58 -0.80 4.75
C LEU A 70 -24.41 -0.92 3.23
N SER A 71 -24.35 0.19 2.50
CA SER A 71 -24.08 0.19 1.05
C SER A 71 -22.61 -0.05 0.71
N ALA A 72 -21.69 0.26 1.63
CA ALA A 72 -20.26 0.08 1.44
C ALA A 72 -19.77 -1.30 1.87
N LEU A 73 -18.72 -1.78 1.20
CA LEU A 73 -18.18 -3.12 1.34
C LEU A 73 -16.66 -3.08 1.46
N LYS A 74 -16.14 -3.94 2.32
CA LYS A 74 -14.72 -4.31 2.29
C LYS A 74 -14.53 -5.37 1.20
N PHE A 75 -13.69 -5.08 0.22
CA PHE A 75 -13.45 -5.97 -0.91
C PHE A 75 -12.25 -6.86 -0.65
N ALA A 76 -12.52 -8.14 -0.43
CA ALA A 76 -11.55 -9.15 -0.03
C ALA A 76 -10.63 -8.61 1.10
N THR A 77 -9.31 -8.65 0.90
CA THR A 77 -8.34 -8.18 1.91
C THR A 77 -7.51 -6.98 1.45
N TRP A 78 -7.85 -6.34 0.33
CA TRP A 78 -6.98 -5.31 -0.29
C TRP A 78 -7.68 -4.04 -0.77
N CYS A 79 -8.99 -4.03 -1.01
CA CYS A 79 -9.71 -2.87 -1.54
C CYS A 79 -11.02 -2.58 -0.80
N THR A 80 -11.69 -1.52 -1.24
CA THR A 80 -13.07 -1.18 -0.96
C THR A 80 -13.97 -1.51 -2.15
N ALA A 81 -15.25 -1.74 -1.91
CA ALA A 81 -16.28 -1.81 -2.93
C ALA A 81 -17.60 -1.25 -2.40
N SER A 82 -18.65 -1.23 -3.22
CA SER A 82 -20.00 -0.86 -2.77
C SER A 82 -21.09 -1.55 -3.57
N PHE A 83 -22.22 -1.83 -2.93
CA PHE A 83 -23.45 -2.15 -3.66
C PHE A 83 -23.96 -0.91 -4.40
N VAL A 84 -24.32 -1.09 -5.67
CA VAL A 84 -24.83 -0.05 -6.57
C VAL A 84 -26.16 -0.44 -7.25
N SER A 85 -26.77 -1.54 -6.80
CA SER A 85 -28.11 -1.98 -7.20
C SER A 85 -28.72 -2.84 -6.09
N GLU A 86 -30.05 -2.87 -6.01
CA GLU A 86 -30.82 -3.80 -5.15
C GLU A 86 -30.57 -5.28 -5.50
N ASP A 87 -30.05 -5.57 -6.70
CA ASP A 87 -29.73 -6.91 -7.20
C ASP A 87 -28.26 -7.32 -6.95
N GLY A 88 -27.62 -6.67 -5.99
CA GLY A 88 -26.30 -7.09 -5.51
C GLY A 88 -25.16 -6.77 -6.48
N LEU A 89 -25.37 -5.87 -7.46
CA LEU A 89 -24.30 -5.32 -8.29
C LEU A 89 -23.31 -4.58 -7.39
N ILE A 90 -22.04 -4.90 -7.53
CA ILE A 90 -20.92 -4.37 -6.76
C ILE A 90 -20.04 -3.56 -7.71
N MET A 91 -19.63 -2.37 -7.28
CA MET A 91 -18.63 -1.56 -7.97
C MET A 91 -17.33 -1.52 -7.15
N THR A 92 -16.19 -1.67 -7.82
CA THR A 92 -14.83 -1.47 -7.29
C THR A 92 -13.90 -0.96 -8.40
N ASN A 93 -12.61 -0.78 -8.12
CA ASN A 93 -11.65 -0.36 -9.14
C ASN A 93 -11.24 -1.52 -10.05
N HIS A 94 -10.80 -1.21 -11.26
CA HIS A 94 -10.23 -2.18 -12.18
C HIS A 94 -8.95 -2.79 -11.59
N HIS A 95 -8.04 -1.99 -11.02
CA HIS A 95 -6.81 -2.54 -10.44
C HIS A 95 -7.05 -3.44 -9.20
N CYS A 96 -8.24 -3.37 -8.59
CA CYS A 96 -8.64 -4.29 -7.51
C CYS A 96 -8.99 -5.70 -8.02
N VAL A 97 -9.19 -5.87 -9.34
CA VAL A 97 -9.58 -7.15 -9.97
C VAL A 97 -8.68 -7.60 -11.13
N ASP A 98 -7.88 -6.70 -11.72
CA ASP A 98 -7.02 -6.99 -12.87
C ASP A 98 -6.10 -8.21 -12.65
N PHE A 99 -5.46 -8.29 -11.48
CA PHE A 99 -4.55 -9.39 -11.17
C PHE A 99 -5.25 -10.75 -10.92
N VAL A 100 -6.59 -10.77 -10.87
CA VAL A 100 -7.38 -12.01 -10.71
C VAL A 100 -8.18 -12.38 -11.96
N THR A 101 -8.04 -11.66 -13.08
CA THR A 101 -8.72 -11.96 -14.36
C THR A 101 -8.43 -13.37 -14.86
N SER A 102 -7.20 -13.87 -14.65
CA SER A 102 -6.81 -15.25 -14.97
C SER A 102 -7.68 -16.32 -14.31
N ARG A 103 -8.40 -16.00 -13.21
CA ARG A 103 -9.29 -16.93 -12.51
C ARG A 103 -10.66 -17.12 -13.18
N ILE A 104 -11.01 -16.26 -14.14
CA ILE A 104 -12.28 -16.27 -14.88
C ILE A 104 -12.10 -16.35 -16.40
N GLN A 105 -10.85 -16.35 -16.87
CA GLN A 105 -10.53 -16.38 -18.29
C GLN A 105 -10.77 -17.80 -18.83
N GLU A 106 -11.49 -17.88 -19.95
CA GLU A 106 -11.70 -19.14 -20.68
C GLU A 106 -10.65 -19.31 -21.80
N GLU A 107 -10.57 -20.51 -22.36
CA GLU A 107 -9.61 -20.81 -23.43
C GLU A 107 -9.85 -19.91 -24.67
N GLY A 108 -8.79 -19.26 -25.16
CA GLY A 108 -8.84 -18.37 -26.31
C GLY A 108 -9.25 -16.92 -25.99
N GLU A 109 -9.57 -16.62 -24.73
CA GLU A 109 -9.80 -15.25 -24.29
C GLU A 109 -8.51 -14.56 -23.83
N ASP A 110 -8.49 -13.23 -23.97
CA ASP A 110 -7.52 -12.36 -23.34
C ASP A 110 -8.27 -11.21 -22.68
N ILE A 111 -8.62 -11.38 -21.40
CA ILE A 111 -9.40 -10.40 -20.63
C ILE A 111 -8.57 -9.14 -20.39
N ASN A 112 -7.26 -9.26 -20.24
CA ASN A 112 -6.40 -8.10 -20.01
C ASN A 112 -6.38 -7.18 -21.25
N ALA A 113 -6.31 -7.78 -22.44
CA ALA A 113 -6.29 -7.01 -23.69
C ALA A 113 -7.68 -6.53 -24.15
N ASN A 114 -8.76 -7.25 -23.83
CA ASN A 114 -10.10 -6.99 -24.40
C ASN A 114 -11.18 -6.59 -23.36
N GLY A 115 -10.86 -6.67 -22.07
CA GLY A 115 -11.81 -6.55 -20.98
C GLY A 115 -12.76 -7.75 -20.90
N PHE A 116 -13.79 -7.62 -20.06
CA PHE A 116 -14.82 -8.64 -19.86
C PHE A 116 -16.20 -8.00 -19.73
N TYR A 117 -17.23 -8.60 -20.33
CA TYR A 117 -18.61 -8.16 -20.14
C TYR A 117 -19.60 -9.35 -20.23
N ALA A 118 -20.32 -9.59 -19.13
CA ALA A 118 -21.41 -10.56 -19.06
C ALA A 118 -22.71 -9.94 -19.57
N SER A 119 -23.09 -10.23 -20.81
CA SER A 119 -24.33 -9.73 -21.43
C SER A 119 -25.62 -10.22 -20.76
N SER A 120 -25.54 -11.29 -19.97
CA SER A 120 -26.66 -11.93 -19.27
C SER A 120 -26.17 -12.56 -17.95
N LEU A 121 -27.10 -12.89 -17.04
CA LEU A 121 -26.76 -13.39 -15.69
C LEU A 121 -26.03 -14.75 -15.69
N ASP A 122 -26.34 -15.61 -16.66
CA ASP A 122 -25.71 -16.91 -16.84
C ASP A 122 -24.25 -16.82 -17.31
N LYS A 123 -23.85 -15.67 -17.87
CA LYS A 123 -22.47 -15.38 -18.29
C LYS A 123 -21.63 -14.72 -17.20
N GLU A 124 -22.21 -14.39 -16.05
CA GLU A 124 -21.44 -13.86 -14.92
C GLU A 124 -20.57 -14.98 -14.33
N ARG A 125 -19.25 -14.77 -14.27
CA ARG A 125 -18.28 -15.82 -13.91
C ARG A 125 -17.82 -15.68 -12.48
N LYS A 126 -17.92 -16.74 -11.67
CA LYS A 126 -17.45 -16.74 -10.29
C LYS A 126 -15.94 -16.50 -10.21
N VAL A 127 -15.53 -15.50 -9.42
CA VAL A 127 -14.12 -15.18 -9.20
C VAL A 127 -13.61 -15.93 -7.98
N SER A 128 -12.90 -17.04 -8.21
CA SER A 128 -12.39 -17.89 -7.13
C SER A 128 -11.56 -17.11 -6.10
N GLY A 129 -11.90 -17.26 -4.81
CA GLY A 129 -11.17 -16.63 -3.70
C GLY A 129 -11.48 -15.14 -3.46
N VAL A 130 -12.48 -14.58 -4.15
CA VAL A 130 -12.98 -13.22 -3.89
C VAL A 130 -14.24 -13.28 -3.04
N PHE A 131 -14.31 -12.42 -2.02
CA PHE A 131 -15.47 -12.24 -1.14
C PHE A 131 -15.62 -10.75 -0.82
N VAL A 132 -16.77 -10.35 -0.28
CA VAL A 132 -16.98 -9.02 0.29
C VAL A 132 -17.53 -9.12 1.72
N ASP A 133 -17.04 -8.23 2.59
CA ASP A 133 -17.50 -8.13 3.99
C ASP A 133 -18.28 -6.82 4.17
N GLN A 134 -19.54 -6.93 4.59
CA GLN A 134 -20.42 -5.80 4.91
C GLN A 134 -20.41 -5.54 6.42
N LEU A 135 -20.07 -4.32 6.85
CA LEU A 135 -20.08 -3.95 8.27
C LEU A 135 -21.52 -3.73 8.75
N VAL A 136 -22.08 -4.70 9.47
CA VAL A 136 -23.49 -4.68 9.91
C VAL A 136 -23.67 -4.29 11.38
N TYR A 137 -22.64 -4.43 12.21
CA TYR A 137 -22.70 -4.15 13.64
C TYR A 137 -21.41 -3.48 14.17
N MET A 138 -21.56 -2.62 15.16
CA MET A 138 -20.45 -1.97 15.88
C MET A 138 -20.82 -1.82 17.36
N GLU A 139 -19.89 -2.16 18.26
CA GLU A 139 -20.05 -1.99 19.70
C GLU A 139 -18.74 -1.54 20.34
N ASP A 140 -18.80 -0.60 21.28
CA ASP A 140 -17.64 -0.21 22.09
C ASP A 140 -17.42 -1.24 23.21
N VAL A 141 -16.28 -1.92 23.17
CA VAL A 141 -15.88 -2.96 24.14
C VAL A 141 -14.65 -2.54 24.95
N THR A 142 -14.32 -1.25 24.95
CA THR A 142 -13.11 -0.69 25.58
C THR A 142 -13.01 -1.08 27.04
N ASP A 143 -14.07 -0.88 27.82
CA ASP A 143 -14.08 -1.16 29.25
C ASP A 143 -13.83 -2.64 29.55
N GLU A 144 -14.38 -3.55 28.74
CA GLU A 144 -14.20 -5.00 28.93
C GLU A 144 -12.74 -5.40 28.70
N VAL A 145 -12.11 -4.85 27.65
CA VAL A 145 -10.72 -5.12 27.30
C VAL A 145 -9.75 -4.47 28.29
N ILE A 146 -9.96 -3.20 28.64
CA ILE A 146 -9.07 -2.46 29.56
C ILE A 146 -9.08 -3.08 30.96
N LYS A 147 -10.25 -3.47 31.49
CA LYS A 147 -10.34 -4.16 32.79
C LYS A 147 -9.55 -5.46 32.82
N ALA A 148 -9.55 -6.22 31.72
CA ALA A 148 -8.74 -7.44 31.63
C ALA A 148 -7.24 -7.14 31.64
N ILE A 149 -6.80 -6.09 30.93
CA ILE A 149 -5.40 -5.67 30.90
C ILE A 149 -4.93 -5.17 32.27
N GLU A 150 -5.75 -4.38 32.96
CA GLU A 150 -5.41 -3.80 34.27
C GLU A 150 -5.40 -4.83 35.40
N ALA A 151 -6.13 -5.94 35.24
CA ALA A 151 -6.07 -7.07 36.17
C ALA A 151 -4.73 -7.84 36.11
N GLU A 152 -3.94 -7.68 35.03
CA GLU A 152 -2.62 -8.28 34.90
C GLU A 152 -1.54 -7.33 35.41
N THR A 153 -0.74 -7.83 36.36
CA THR A 153 0.33 -7.07 37.03
C THR A 153 1.70 -7.27 36.37
N ASP A 154 1.88 -8.36 35.62
CA ASP A 154 3.06 -8.61 34.82
C ASP A 154 2.94 -7.90 33.46
N GLU A 155 3.70 -6.81 33.29
CA GLU A 155 3.72 -6.03 32.05
C GLU A 155 4.02 -6.87 30.80
N THR A 156 4.78 -7.97 30.94
CA THR A 156 5.12 -8.84 29.80
C THR A 156 3.94 -9.69 29.32
N LYS A 157 2.92 -9.88 30.15
CA LYS A 157 1.72 -10.69 29.86
C LYS A 157 0.50 -9.88 29.43
N LYS A 158 0.52 -8.57 29.60
CA LYS A 158 -0.63 -7.70 29.23
C LYS A 158 -1.07 -7.84 27.77
N ILE A 159 -0.12 -8.03 26.85
CA ILE A 159 -0.42 -8.29 25.43
C ILE A 159 -1.19 -9.59 25.26
N GLU A 160 -0.76 -10.67 25.94
CA GLU A 160 -1.41 -11.97 25.89
C GLU A 160 -2.83 -11.89 26.45
N VAL A 161 -3.01 -11.27 27.62
CA VAL A 161 -4.31 -11.11 28.27
C VAL A 161 -5.27 -10.28 27.41
N ARG A 162 -4.80 -9.19 26.80
CA ARG A 162 -5.58 -8.40 25.84
C ARG A 162 -6.06 -9.27 24.67
N ASN A 163 -5.14 -9.99 24.04
CA ASN A 163 -5.45 -10.80 22.85
C ASN A 163 -6.43 -11.93 23.20
N LYS A 164 -6.27 -12.56 24.37
CA LYS A 164 -7.21 -13.56 24.88
C LYS A 164 -8.60 -12.95 25.09
N LYS A 165 -8.69 -11.79 25.73
CA LYS A 165 -9.97 -11.10 25.94
C LYS A 165 -10.64 -10.71 24.62
N ILE A 166 -9.87 -10.24 23.65
CA ILE A 166 -10.36 -9.98 22.28
C ILE A 166 -10.96 -11.25 21.67
N ALA A 167 -10.23 -12.36 21.69
CA ALA A 167 -10.71 -13.62 21.14
C ALA A 167 -12.00 -14.09 21.83
N GLU A 168 -12.10 -13.97 23.16
CA GLU A 168 -13.32 -14.29 23.91
C GLU A 168 -14.53 -13.45 23.47
N ILE A 169 -14.34 -12.16 23.18
CA ILE A 169 -15.41 -11.26 22.70
C ILE A 169 -15.84 -11.64 21.27
N GLU A 170 -14.88 -11.89 20.38
CA GLU A 170 -15.13 -12.28 18.99
C GLU A 170 -15.86 -13.63 18.91
N GLU A 171 -15.41 -14.62 19.68
CA GLU A 171 -16.05 -15.94 19.80
C GLU A 171 -17.47 -15.84 20.35
N ARG A 172 -17.68 -15.02 21.38
CA ARG A 172 -19.02 -14.75 21.95
C ARG A 172 -19.95 -14.19 20.88
N TYR A 173 -19.52 -13.15 20.16
CA TYR A 173 -20.34 -12.54 19.11
C TYR A 173 -20.65 -13.51 17.96
N ASN A 174 -19.66 -14.30 17.54
CA ASN A 174 -19.85 -15.31 16.49
C ASN A 174 -20.84 -16.39 16.93
N ALA A 175 -20.75 -16.89 18.15
CA ALA A 175 -21.66 -17.90 18.68
C ALA A 175 -23.11 -17.39 18.82
N GLU A 176 -23.30 -16.11 19.15
CA GLU A 176 -24.62 -15.49 19.33
C GLU A 176 -25.30 -15.13 18.00
N THR A 177 -24.52 -14.75 16.98
CA THR A 177 -25.07 -14.16 15.74
C THR A 177 -24.82 -14.97 14.48
N GLY A 178 -23.84 -15.88 14.50
CA GLY A 178 -23.32 -16.55 13.31
C GLY A 178 -22.49 -15.63 12.39
N LEU A 179 -22.33 -14.35 12.74
CA LEU A 179 -21.56 -13.38 11.97
C LEU A 179 -20.10 -13.34 12.40
N ARG A 180 -19.23 -12.82 11.54
CA ARG A 180 -17.82 -12.63 11.88
C ARG A 180 -17.68 -11.41 12.79
N GLY A 181 -17.15 -11.57 13.99
CA GLY A 181 -16.77 -10.47 14.87
C GLY A 181 -15.26 -10.20 14.80
N ASP A 182 -14.87 -8.94 14.64
CA ASP A 182 -13.48 -8.48 14.72
C ASP A 182 -13.38 -7.34 15.76
N VAL A 183 -12.61 -7.49 16.82
CA VAL A 183 -12.33 -6.38 17.75
C VAL A 183 -11.19 -5.51 17.22
N VAL A 184 -11.55 -4.30 16.82
CA VAL A 184 -10.68 -3.30 16.24
C VAL A 184 -10.01 -2.49 17.34
N ARG A 185 -8.70 -2.29 17.20
CA ARG A 185 -7.89 -1.41 18.04
C ARG A 185 -7.83 -0.01 17.41
N LEU A 186 -8.48 0.96 18.04
CA LEU A 186 -8.49 2.36 17.60
C LEU A 186 -7.56 3.20 18.49
N TYR A 187 -6.97 4.25 17.92
CA TYR A 187 -5.96 5.10 18.58
C TYR A 187 -4.87 4.25 19.24
N ASN A 188 -4.28 3.29 18.51
CA ASN A 188 -3.28 2.34 19.03
C ASN A 188 -3.70 1.53 20.29
N GLY A 189 -4.99 1.47 20.66
CA GLY A 189 -5.44 0.82 21.89
C GLY A 189 -5.93 1.79 22.98
N GLY A 190 -6.18 3.06 22.61
CA GLY A 190 -6.99 3.98 23.40
C GLY A 190 -8.47 3.64 23.41
N LYS A 191 -8.97 2.97 22.36
CA LYS A 191 -10.35 2.47 22.25
C LYS A 191 -10.37 1.09 21.57
N PHE A 192 -11.30 0.23 21.97
CA PHE A 192 -11.55 -1.08 21.36
C PHE A 192 -13.02 -1.18 20.95
N SER A 193 -13.28 -1.56 19.71
CA SER A 193 -14.64 -1.73 19.20
C SER A 193 -14.83 -3.07 18.49
N LEU A 194 -15.88 -3.81 18.84
CA LEU A 194 -16.29 -5.04 18.14
C LEU A 194 -17.05 -4.67 16.87
N TYR A 195 -16.54 -5.08 15.72
CA TYR A 195 -17.16 -4.89 14.41
C TYR A 195 -17.69 -6.23 13.91
N GLY A 196 -18.99 -6.28 13.62
CA GLY A 196 -19.67 -7.46 13.08
C GLY A 196 -19.85 -7.37 11.58
N TYR A 197 -19.41 -8.40 10.86
CA TYR A 197 -19.43 -8.47 9.40
C TYR A 197 -20.32 -9.60 8.89
N LYS A 198 -21.11 -9.28 7.86
CA LYS A 198 -21.76 -10.26 7.00
C LYS A 198 -20.89 -10.47 5.76
N ARG A 199 -20.44 -11.72 5.55
CA ARG A 199 -19.62 -12.10 4.40
C ARG A 199 -20.47 -12.65 3.27
N TYR A 200 -20.12 -12.27 2.04
CA TYR A 200 -20.66 -12.83 0.80
C TYR A 200 -19.51 -13.44 -0.01
N GLU A 201 -19.61 -14.73 -0.35
CA GLU A 201 -18.51 -15.50 -0.96
C GLU A 201 -18.74 -15.89 -2.42
N ASP A 202 -19.98 -15.87 -2.92
CA ASP A 202 -20.25 -16.03 -4.36
C ASP A 202 -20.23 -14.67 -5.05
N ILE A 203 -19.03 -14.24 -5.43
CA ILE A 203 -18.79 -13.00 -6.16
C ILE A 203 -18.45 -13.33 -7.61
N ARG A 204 -19.23 -12.78 -8.54
CA ARG A 204 -19.09 -13.04 -9.98
C ARG A 204 -18.68 -11.78 -10.73
N ALA A 205 -17.79 -11.92 -11.71
CA ALA A 205 -17.40 -10.86 -12.60
C ALA A 205 -18.56 -10.48 -13.52
N VAL A 206 -18.74 -9.17 -13.75
CA VAL A 206 -19.83 -8.63 -14.57
C VAL A 206 -19.29 -7.78 -15.70
N TYR A 207 -18.45 -6.79 -15.40
CA TYR A 207 -17.84 -5.92 -16.39
C TYR A 207 -16.46 -5.45 -15.92
N PHE A 208 -15.41 -5.75 -16.69
CA PHE A 208 -14.05 -5.26 -16.49
C PHE A 208 -13.58 -4.51 -17.75
N ASN A 209 -12.96 -3.35 -17.57
CA ASN A 209 -12.26 -2.64 -18.64
C ASN A 209 -11.00 -3.42 -19.10
N GLU A 210 -10.35 -2.99 -20.18
CA GLU A 210 -9.02 -3.52 -20.52
C GLU A 210 -7.97 -3.03 -19.53
N SER A 211 -6.91 -3.81 -19.30
CA SER A 211 -5.83 -3.43 -18.38
C SER A 211 -5.14 -2.13 -18.78
N ASP A 212 -4.95 -1.90 -20.09
CA ASP A 212 -4.35 -0.64 -20.56
C ASP A 212 -5.28 0.58 -20.37
N MET A 213 -6.58 0.37 -20.10
CA MET A 213 -7.52 1.47 -19.81
C MET A 213 -7.79 1.64 -18.32
N GLY A 214 -7.79 0.56 -17.56
CA GLY A 214 -7.79 0.60 -16.10
C GLY A 214 -6.49 1.16 -15.51
N PHE A 215 -5.42 1.20 -16.31
CA PHE A 215 -4.12 1.79 -15.93
C PHE A 215 -3.52 2.64 -17.07
N PHE A 216 -4.36 3.44 -17.75
CA PHE A 216 -3.95 4.28 -18.87
C PHE A 216 -2.87 5.28 -18.46
N GLY A 217 -1.82 5.43 -19.25
CA GLY A 217 -0.66 6.26 -18.89
C GLY A 217 0.31 5.60 -17.91
N GLY A 218 0.00 4.39 -17.42
CA GLY A 218 0.93 3.51 -16.73
C GLY A 218 1.55 4.12 -15.47
N ASP A 219 2.78 3.69 -15.14
CA ASP A 219 3.51 4.31 -14.03
C ASP A 219 3.65 5.83 -14.19
N PRO A 220 4.01 6.42 -15.35
CA PRO A 220 4.14 7.88 -15.49
C PRO A 220 2.98 8.68 -14.92
N ASP A 221 1.73 8.29 -15.21
CA ASP A 221 0.54 8.99 -14.74
C ASP A 221 0.04 8.50 -13.35
N ASN A 222 0.57 7.39 -12.81
CA ASN A 222 0.29 6.90 -11.45
C ASN A 222 0.70 7.89 -10.36
N PHE A 223 -0.15 8.09 -9.35
CA PHE A 223 0.00 9.17 -8.35
C PHE A 223 0.17 10.57 -8.96
N THR A 224 -0.46 10.86 -10.09
CA THR A 224 -0.38 12.21 -10.69
C THR A 224 -1.77 12.75 -11.00
N TYR A 225 -1.82 14.05 -11.29
CA TYR A 225 -3.00 14.69 -11.84
C TYR A 225 -2.55 15.83 -12.78
N PRO A 226 -3.19 16.07 -13.93
CA PRO A 226 -4.38 15.42 -14.52
C PRO A 226 -4.27 13.92 -14.81
N ARG A 227 -5.36 13.17 -14.60
CA ARG A 227 -5.50 11.71 -14.78
C ARG A 227 -6.63 11.34 -15.75
N TYR A 228 -6.51 10.20 -16.44
CA TYR A 228 -7.38 9.79 -17.55
C TYR A 228 -7.63 8.26 -17.58
N ASP A 229 -8.04 7.69 -16.45
CA ASP A 229 -8.13 6.24 -16.27
C ASP A 229 -9.58 5.77 -16.12
N ALA A 230 -9.88 4.63 -16.73
CA ALA A 230 -11.16 3.92 -16.61
C ALA A 230 -11.08 2.90 -15.46
N ASP A 231 -10.63 3.37 -14.29
CA ASP A 231 -10.32 2.50 -13.16
C ASP A 231 -11.58 2.13 -12.37
N PHE A 232 -12.46 1.37 -13.01
CA PHE A 232 -13.67 0.80 -12.42
C PHE A 232 -13.94 -0.59 -12.98
N ALA A 233 -14.64 -1.39 -12.18
CA ALA A 233 -15.07 -2.74 -12.48
C ALA A 233 -16.40 -3.01 -11.77
N PHE A 234 -17.21 -3.88 -12.38
CA PHE A 234 -18.45 -4.37 -11.79
C PHE A 234 -18.39 -5.88 -11.56
N LEU A 235 -18.86 -6.27 -10.39
CA LEU A 235 -19.06 -7.65 -9.95
C LEU A 235 -20.48 -7.80 -9.41
N ARG A 236 -20.91 -9.00 -9.05
CA ARG A 236 -22.21 -9.21 -8.39
C ARG A 236 -22.10 -10.24 -7.29
N ALA A 237 -22.74 -9.97 -6.16
CA ALA A 237 -22.95 -10.97 -5.12
C ALA A 237 -24.16 -11.84 -5.44
N TYR A 238 -24.00 -13.14 -5.23
CA TYR A 238 -25.06 -14.13 -5.33
C TYR A 238 -25.36 -14.74 -3.96
N ASP A 239 -26.61 -15.14 -3.75
CA ASP A 239 -27.03 -15.84 -2.55
C ASP A 239 -26.65 -17.33 -2.59
N GLU A 240 -26.98 -18.05 -1.51
CA GLU A 240 -26.74 -19.50 -1.39
C GLU A 240 -27.51 -20.35 -2.40
N ASN A 241 -28.57 -19.81 -3.03
CA ASN A 241 -29.34 -20.47 -4.07
C ASN A 241 -28.80 -20.19 -5.48
N GLY A 242 -27.74 -19.39 -5.59
CA GLY A 242 -27.13 -19.02 -6.86
C GLY A 242 -27.98 -18.03 -7.65
N VAL A 243 -28.82 -17.21 -7.00
CA VAL A 243 -29.50 -16.07 -7.63
C VAL A 243 -28.87 -14.73 -7.18
N PRO A 244 -28.99 -13.64 -7.97
CA PRO A 244 -28.53 -12.31 -7.56
C PRO A 244 -29.00 -11.95 -6.16
N LEU A 245 -28.06 -11.53 -5.31
CA LEU A 245 -28.33 -11.16 -3.93
C LEU A 245 -29.24 -9.93 -3.89
N LYS A 246 -30.39 -10.04 -3.22
CA LYS A 246 -31.23 -8.88 -2.92
C LYS A 246 -30.69 -8.12 -1.72
N VAL A 247 -30.48 -6.81 -1.89
CA VAL A 247 -30.01 -5.90 -0.83
C VAL A 247 -30.94 -4.69 -0.71
N GLU A 248 -31.15 -4.23 0.53
CA GLU A 248 -31.98 -3.06 0.81
C GLU A 248 -31.18 -1.75 0.67
N ASN A 249 -29.90 -1.78 1.04
CA ASN A 249 -29.01 -0.62 1.02
C ASN A 249 -28.01 -0.74 -0.13
N TYR A 250 -28.02 0.25 -1.02
CA TYR A 250 -27.06 0.42 -2.10
C TYR A 250 -26.96 1.90 -2.45
N PHE A 251 -25.84 2.32 -3.06
CA PHE A 251 -25.72 3.68 -3.57
C PHE A 251 -26.40 3.80 -4.93
N LYS A 252 -27.34 4.74 -5.04
CA LYS A 252 -27.96 5.10 -6.33
C LYS A 252 -26.95 5.86 -7.17
N PHE A 253 -26.86 5.56 -8.46
CA PHE A 253 -25.93 6.24 -9.36
C PHE A 253 -26.41 7.66 -9.67
N SER A 254 -25.52 8.66 -9.56
CA SER A 254 -25.81 10.03 -9.99
C SER A 254 -25.52 10.18 -11.49
N PRO A 255 -26.51 10.59 -12.30
CA PRO A 255 -26.28 10.89 -13.70
C PRO A 255 -25.60 12.24 -13.92
N GLU A 256 -25.47 13.09 -12.89
CA GLU A 256 -24.91 14.45 -12.97
C GLU A 256 -23.53 14.58 -12.30
N GLY A 257 -23.00 13.48 -11.74
CA GLY A 257 -21.72 13.47 -11.03
C GLY A 257 -21.62 14.46 -9.85
N PRO A 258 -20.39 14.80 -9.43
CA PRO A 258 -20.14 15.74 -8.35
C PRO A 258 -20.25 17.19 -8.83
N LYS A 259 -20.84 18.06 -8.00
CA LYS A 259 -20.94 19.50 -8.25
C LYS A 259 -19.87 20.27 -7.48
N GLU A 260 -19.25 21.25 -8.14
CA GLU A 260 -18.28 22.10 -7.45
C GLU A 260 -18.90 22.85 -6.27
N GLY A 261 -18.19 22.88 -5.15
CA GLY A 261 -18.61 23.58 -3.93
C GLY A 261 -19.63 22.84 -3.06
N GLU A 262 -20.17 21.71 -3.50
CA GLU A 262 -21.02 20.87 -2.64
C GLU A 262 -20.19 19.94 -1.74
N PRO A 263 -20.70 19.55 -0.56
CA PRO A 263 -20.06 18.54 0.27
C PRO A 263 -20.15 17.17 -0.39
N LEU A 264 -19.00 16.51 -0.49
CA LEU A 264 -18.87 15.14 -0.90
C LEU A 264 -18.35 14.30 0.27
N PHE A 265 -18.67 13.02 0.25
CA PHE A 265 -18.19 12.05 1.23
C PHE A 265 -17.57 10.84 0.52
N VAL A 266 -16.44 10.37 1.03
CA VAL A 266 -15.84 9.09 0.64
C VAL A 266 -16.12 8.06 1.72
N ILE A 267 -16.68 6.91 1.31
CA ILE A 267 -17.00 5.81 2.22
C ILE A 267 -16.16 4.60 1.83
N GLY A 268 -15.29 4.15 2.73
CA GLY A 268 -14.42 3.01 2.41
C GLY A 268 -13.46 2.57 3.50
N ASN A 269 -12.56 1.66 3.13
CA ASN A 269 -11.67 0.94 4.05
C ASN A 269 -10.21 1.37 3.84
N PRO A 270 -9.78 2.55 4.33
CA PRO A 270 -8.37 2.94 4.25
C PRO A 270 -7.50 1.94 5.04
N GLY A 271 -6.40 1.50 4.43
CA GLY A 271 -5.55 0.41 4.91
C GLY A 271 -4.85 0.71 6.23
N SER A 272 -3.82 1.55 6.21
CA SER A 272 -3.18 2.00 7.45
C SER A 272 -2.63 3.41 7.36
N THR A 273 -2.57 4.09 8.50
CA THR A 273 -1.85 5.35 8.68
C THR A 273 -1.02 5.31 9.96
N GLN A 274 -0.06 6.23 10.09
CA GLN A 274 0.80 6.38 11.27
C GLN A 274 0.87 7.86 11.68
N ARG A 275 -0.28 8.52 11.70
CA ARG A 275 -0.41 9.95 12.04
C ARG A 275 -0.27 10.20 13.53
N LEU A 276 -0.42 9.18 14.37
CA LEU A 276 -0.18 9.29 15.80
C LEU A 276 1.25 8.89 16.20
N ALA A 277 2.12 8.55 15.25
CA ALA A 277 3.53 8.24 15.51
C ALA A 277 4.29 9.46 16.05
N THR A 278 5.23 9.20 16.97
CA THR A 278 6.12 10.21 17.54
C THR A 278 7.12 10.72 16.51
N VAL A 279 7.67 11.91 16.75
CA VAL A 279 8.73 12.49 15.94
C VAL A 279 9.95 11.58 15.92
N SER A 280 10.33 10.96 17.03
CA SER A 280 11.47 10.01 17.08
C SER A 280 11.23 8.77 16.21
N GLN A 281 9.99 8.27 16.15
CA GLN A 281 9.61 7.18 15.24
C GLN A 281 9.73 7.61 13.78
N LEU A 282 9.22 8.80 13.44
CA LEU A 282 9.27 9.35 12.08
C LEU A 282 10.70 9.65 11.63
N GLU A 283 11.56 10.13 12.54
CA GLU A 283 12.98 10.37 12.25
C GLU A 283 13.72 9.04 12.00
N TYR A 284 13.46 7.99 12.80
CA TYR A 284 14.04 6.67 12.52
C TYR A 284 13.56 6.12 11.17
N LEU A 285 12.26 6.25 10.90
CA LEU A 285 11.67 5.87 9.62
C LEU A 285 12.34 6.61 8.46
N ARG A 286 12.60 7.91 8.59
CA ARG A 286 13.30 8.72 7.58
C ARG A 286 14.73 8.26 7.36
N ASP A 287 15.52 8.20 8.44
CA ASP A 287 16.98 8.09 8.35
C ASP A 287 17.44 6.66 8.00
N VAL A 288 16.67 5.66 8.41
CA VAL A 288 17.04 4.25 8.24
C VAL A 288 16.12 3.58 7.22
N THR A 289 14.84 3.43 7.56
CA THR A 289 13.92 2.58 6.78
C THR A 289 13.63 3.13 5.38
N GLN A 290 13.17 4.37 5.27
CA GLN A 290 12.72 4.96 4.01
C GLN A 290 13.88 5.46 3.15
N ARG A 291 15.00 5.89 3.76
CA ARG A 291 16.27 6.08 3.04
C ARG A 291 16.67 4.80 2.30
N ASN A 292 16.67 3.67 3.01
CA ASN A 292 17.07 2.38 2.44
C ASN A 292 16.09 1.88 1.38
N ASN A 293 14.79 1.96 1.64
CA ASN A 293 13.78 1.58 0.65
C ASN A 293 13.85 2.47 -0.60
N ALA A 294 14.03 3.79 -0.43
CA ALA A 294 14.10 4.72 -1.56
C ALA A 294 15.29 4.38 -2.46
N PHE A 295 16.45 4.07 -1.87
CA PHE A 295 17.61 3.58 -2.62
C PHE A 295 17.28 2.32 -3.43
N ILE A 296 16.74 1.28 -2.77
CA ILE A 296 16.48 -0.03 -3.39
C ILE A 296 15.49 0.11 -4.55
N TYR A 297 14.33 0.73 -4.34
CA TYR A 297 13.31 0.82 -5.40
C TYR A 297 13.73 1.75 -6.54
N SER A 298 14.51 2.80 -6.26
CA SER A 298 15.02 3.69 -7.31
C SER A 298 16.05 2.97 -8.20
N GLU A 299 16.99 2.23 -7.59
CA GLU A 299 17.98 1.45 -8.34
C GLU A 299 17.34 0.25 -9.06
N MET A 300 16.40 -0.48 -8.44
CA MET A 300 15.69 -1.55 -9.14
C MET A 300 14.94 -1.02 -10.35
N MET A 301 14.19 0.08 -10.25
CA MET A 301 13.50 0.66 -11.39
C MET A 301 14.48 1.04 -12.52
N LYS A 302 15.64 1.60 -12.16
CA LYS A 302 16.71 1.90 -13.12
C LYS A 302 17.23 0.64 -13.81
N ILE A 303 17.49 -0.43 -13.05
CA ILE A 303 17.95 -1.72 -13.59
C ILE A 303 16.96 -2.26 -14.62
N TYR A 304 15.67 -2.32 -14.28
CA TYR A 304 14.67 -2.87 -15.21
C TYR A 304 14.44 -1.99 -16.43
N ASN A 305 14.56 -0.66 -16.31
CA ASN A 305 14.54 0.22 -17.48
C ASN A 305 15.76 -0.01 -18.38
N GLU A 306 16.97 -0.13 -17.81
CA GLU A 306 18.18 -0.49 -18.57
C GLU A 306 18.01 -1.84 -19.28
N MET A 307 17.39 -2.84 -18.62
CA MET A 307 17.10 -4.14 -19.23
C MET A 307 16.18 -4.01 -20.45
N VAL A 308 15.15 -3.16 -20.40
CA VAL A 308 14.25 -2.93 -21.55
C VAL A 308 14.94 -2.12 -22.65
N GLU A 309 15.82 -1.18 -22.32
CA GLU A 309 16.62 -0.43 -23.30
C GLU A 309 17.62 -1.35 -24.03
N GLU A 310 18.27 -2.26 -23.30
CA GLU A 310 19.26 -3.21 -23.83
C GLU A 310 18.60 -4.42 -24.53
N GLN A 311 17.42 -4.85 -24.07
CA GLN A 311 16.66 -6.00 -24.58
C GLN A 311 15.16 -5.66 -24.76
N PRO A 312 14.80 -4.82 -25.76
CA PRO A 312 13.42 -4.39 -25.97
C PRO A 312 12.43 -5.55 -26.16
N GLU A 313 12.87 -6.68 -26.70
CA GLU A 313 12.08 -7.89 -26.88
C GLU A 313 11.59 -8.52 -25.57
N ARG A 314 12.21 -8.18 -24.43
CA ARG A 314 11.82 -8.66 -23.10
C ARG A 314 10.81 -7.77 -22.41
N PHE A 315 10.35 -6.69 -23.05
CA PHE A 315 9.43 -5.74 -22.43
C PHE A 315 8.19 -6.41 -21.84
N ASP A 316 7.52 -7.29 -22.60
CA ASP A 316 6.31 -7.98 -22.12
C ASP A 316 6.58 -8.88 -20.90
N GLN A 317 7.75 -9.53 -20.85
CA GLN A 317 8.19 -10.34 -19.70
C GLN A 317 8.41 -9.47 -18.45
N LEU A 318 8.96 -8.26 -18.63
CA LEU A 318 9.38 -7.37 -17.54
C LEU A 318 8.30 -6.37 -17.12
N LYS A 319 7.27 -6.16 -17.95
CA LYS A 319 6.22 -5.13 -17.79
C LYS A 319 5.59 -5.16 -16.40
N SER A 320 5.15 -6.33 -15.93
CA SER A 320 4.50 -6.46 -14.62
C SER A 320 5.42 -6.06 -13.46
N THR A 321 6.71 -6.41 -13.55
CA THR A 321 7.70 -6.01 -12.54
C THR A 321 7.98 -4.51 -12.60
N ILE A 322 8.07 -3.93 -13.79
CA ILE A 322 8.27 -2.48 -13.98
C ILE A 322 7.09 -1.69 -13.39
N ILE A 323 5.85 -2.12 -13.64
CA ILE A 323 4.65 -1.49 -13.08
C ILE A 323 4.67 -1.53 -11.55
N TYR A 324 4.95 -2.71 -10.98
CA TYR A 324 5.05 -2.87 -9.53
C TYR A 324 6.14 -1.97 -8.92
N LEU A 325 7.35 -1.98 -9.50
CA LEU A 325 8.48 -1.19 -9.02
C LEU A 325 8.24 0.31 -9.17
N GLY A 326 7.65 0.76 -10.28
CA GLY A 326 7.30 2.16 -10.49
C GLY A 326 6.36 2.69 -9.40
N ASN A 327 5.28 1.95 -9.14
CA ASN A 327 4.33 2.25 -8.06
C ASN A 327 5.03 2.31 -6.69
N SER A 328 5.78 1.26 -6.34
CA SER A 328 6.49 1.21 -5.05
C SER A 328 7.53 2.32 -4.91
N LYS A 329 8.28 2.62 -5.98
CA LYS A 329 9.26 3.72 -6.01
C LYS A 329 8.59 5.06 -5.74
N LYS A 330 7.49 5.38 -6.43
CA LYS A 330 6.77 6.65 -6.24
C LYS A 330 6.28 6.81 -4.79
N VAL A 331 5.68 5.76 -4.23
CA VAL A 331 5.23 5.77 -2.82
C VAL A 331 6.40 5.98 -1.87
N VAL A 332 7.46 5.19 -2.00
CA VAL A 332 8.59 5.23 -1.07
C VAL A 332 9.37 6.55 -1.18
N GLU A 333 9.66 7.02 -2.39
CA GLU A 333 10.32 8.32 -2.58
C GLU A 333 9.43 9.47 -2.11
N GLY A 334 8.12 9.42 -2.36
CA GLY A 334 7.16 10.42 -1.89
C GLY A 334 7.10 10.49 -0.36
N ILE A 335 7.05 9.33 0.31
CA ILE A 335 7.14 9.23 1.77
C ILE A 335 8.47 9.82 2.25
N TYR A 336 9.59 9.43 1.65
CA TYR A 336 10.91 9.87 2.07
C TYR A 336 11.07 11.39 1.92
N ARG A 337 10.61 11.96 0.80
CA ARG A 337 10.59 13.42 0.58
C ARG A 337 9.71 14.13 1.60
N GLY A 338 8.52 13.59 1.91
CA GLY A 338 7.65 14.14 2.94
C GLY A 338 8.30 14.17 4.33
N LEU A 339 9.03 13.13 4.70
CA LEU A 339 9.76 13.06 5.97
C LEU A 339 11.00 13.98 6.01
N LEU A 340 11.54 14.36 4.84
CA LEU A 340 12.63 15.33 4.71
C LEU A 340 12.13 16.79 4.76
N ASP A 341 10.82 17.04 4.57
CA ASP A 341 10.26 18.39 4.64
C ASP A 341 10.33 18.95 6.07
N PRO A 342 11.07 20.05 6.31
CA PRO A 342 11.23 20.61 7.64
C PRO A 342 9.94 21.20 8.21
N ILE A 343 9.01 21.70 7.37
CA ILE A 343 7.70 22.22 7.82
C ILE A 343 6.79 21.06 8.21
N PHE A 344 6.80 19.98 7.44
CA PHE A 344 6.09 18.76 7.77
C PHE A 344 6.49 18.26 9.16
N ILE A 345 7.80 18.10 9.40
CA ILE A 345 8.32 17.66 10.69
C ILE A 345 8.07 18.68 11.80
N ALA A 346 8.14 19.99 11.51
CA ALA A 346 7.85 21.03 12.51
C ALA A 346 6.38 20.98 12.98
N ARG A 347 5.42 20.73 12.09
CA ARG A 347 4.00 20.50 12.46
C ARG A 347 3.84 19.28 13.38
N LYS A 348 4.52 18.18 13.07
CA LYS A 348 4.56 16.99 13.94
C LYS A 348 5.13 17.29 15.32
N LYS A 349 6.22 18.06 15.38
CA LYS A 349 6.84 18.52 16.64
C LYS A 349 5.88 19.38 17.47
N ASP A 350 5.15 20.31 16.86
CA ASP A 350 4.19 21.16 17.57
C ASP A 350 2.97 20.38 18.08
N PHE A 351 2.46 19.42 17.29
CA PHE A 351 1.40 18.50 17.74
C PHE A 351 1.85 17.66 18.94
N GLU A 352 3.01 17.00 18.81
CA GLU A 352 3.57 16.17 19.88
C GLU A 352 3.84 16.98 21.15
N LYS A 353 4.40 18.18 21.01
CA LYS A 353 4.63 19.10 22.13
C LYS A 353 3.33 19.42 22.86
N THR A 354 2.28 19.77 22.10
CA THR A 354 0.96 20.11 22.68
C THR A 354 0.36 18.94 23.45
N LEU A 355 0.42 17.73 22.88
CA LEU A 355 -0.03 16.51 23.56
C LEU A 355 0.79 16.22 24.83
N LYS A 356 2.12 16.33 24.75
CA LYS A 356 3.02 16.11 25.89
C LYS A 356 2.77 17.11 27.02
N GLU A 357 2.56 18.39 26.69
CA GLU A 357 2.20 19.42 27.66
C GLU A 357 0.85 19.12 28.35
N ALA A 358 -0.16 18.72 27.59
CA ALA A 358 -1.46 18.33 28.13
C ALA A 358 -1.33 17.16 29.12
N VAL A 359 -0.61 16.09 28.73
CA VAL A 359 -0.37 14.91 29.59
C VAL A 359 0.42 15.26 30.84
N ILE A 360 1.49 16.06 30.75
CA ILE A 360 2.34 16.41 31.89
C ILE A 360 1.60 17.34 32.87
N SER A 361 0.71 18.20 32.37
CA SER A 361 -0.05 19.15 33.20
C SER A 361 -1.12 18.48 34.07
N ASP A 362 -1.58 17.29 33.71
CA ASP A 362 -2.50 16.47 34.50
C ASP A 362 -1.71 15.48 35.38
N PRO A 363 -1.82 15.53 36.72
CA PRO A 363 -1.03 14.66 37.61
C PRO A 363 -1.24 13.15 37.41
N GLU A 364 -2.45 12.71 37.09
CA GLU A 364 -2.76 11.29 36.90
C GLU A 364 -2.26 10.81 35.53
N LEU A 365 -2.47 11.60 34.47
CA LEU A 365 -1.93 11.27 33.16
C LEU A 365 -0.40 11.32 33.14
N ASN A 366 0.22 12.30 33.80
CA ASN A 366 1.67 12.40 33.88
C ASN A 366 2.28 11.17 34.58
N LYS A 367 1.68 10.72 35.68
CA LYS A 367 2.11 9.52 36.40
C LYS A 367 2.02 8.28 35.52
N GLN A 368 0.98 8.15 34.71
CA GLN A 368 0.77 6.98 33.85
C GLN A 368 1.58 7.03 32.55
N TYR A 369 1.70 8.21 31.93
CA TYR A 369 2.08 8.34 30.51
C TYR A 369 3.20 9.36 30.26
N GLY A 370 3.64 10.15 31.25
CA GLY A 370 4.66 11.19 31.07
C GLY A 370 6.02 10.68 30.58
N HIS A 371 6.30 9.38 30.76
CA HIS A 371 7.56 8.74 30.39
C HIS A 371 7.61 8.23 28.94
N ILE A 372 6.48 8.15 28.23
CA ILE A 372 6.35 7.40 26.96
C ILE A 372 7.28 7.93 25.88
N TRP A 373 7.32 9.25 25.68
CA TRP A 373 8.13 9.86 24.59
C TRP A 373 9.61 9.56 24.74
N ASP A 374 10.13 9.66 25.96
CA ASP A 374 11.55 9.43 26.24
C ASP A 374 11.87 7.92 26.09
N ALA A 375 10.95 7.03 26.48
CA ALA A 375 11.08 5.59 26.30
C ALA A 375 11.05 5.17 24.82
N ILE A 376 10.14 5.73 24.01
CA ILE A 376 10.08 5.50 22.57
C ILE A 376 11.34 6.04 21.88
N ALA A 377 11.80 7.24 22.26
CA ALA A 377 13.04 7.80 21.74
C ALA A 377 14.25 6.90 22.06
N ALA A 378 14.36 6.41 23.30
CA ALA A 378 15.42 5.48 23.70
C ALA A 378 15.38 4.17 22.89
N ALA A 379 14.20 3.60 22.65
CA ALA A 379 14.03 2.42 21.81
C ALA A 379 14.50 2.66 20.36
N LYS A 380 14.22 3.85 19.79
CA LYS A 380 14.70 4.22 18.46
C LYS A 380 16.20 4.45 18.41
N GLU A 381 16.77 5.10 19.41
CA GLU A 381 18.23 5.26 19.51
C GLU A 381 18.94 3.92 19.63
N GLU A 382 18.37 2.97 20.36
CA GLU A 382 18.91 1.61 20.40
C GLU A 382 18.90 0.94 19.02
N LEU A 383 17.78 1.02 18.28
CA LEU A 383 17.72 0.50 16.91
C LEU A 383 18.76 1.17 16.00
N ARG A 384 19.06 2.47 16.17
CA ARG A 384 20.07 3.17 15.37
C ARG A 384 21.47 2.59 15.56
N THR A 385 21.79 2.00 16.71
CA THR A 385 23.13 1.44 16.97
C THR A 385 23.48 0.26 16.07
N PHE A 386 22.46 -0.42 15.51
CA PHE A 386 22.67 -1.59 14.65
C PHE A 386 21.81 -1.61 13.37
N GLY A 387 20.89 -0.65 13.18
CA GLY A 387 19.93 -0.65 12.07
C GLY A 387 20.60 -0.63 10.68
N GLU A 388 21.67 0.13 10.52
CA GLU A 388 22.45 0.15 9.26
C GLU A 388 23.17 -1.17 9.01
N LYS A 389 23.73 -1.79 10.06
CA LYS A 389 24.35 -3.12 9.96
C LYS A 389 23.30 -4.17 9.63
N LEU A 390 22.15 -4.13 10.27
CA LEU A 390 21.02 -5.01 9.99
C LEU A 390 20.60 -4.91 8.52
N ALA A 391 20.52 -3.69 7.98
CA ALA A 391 20.21 -3.48 6.57
C ALA A 391 21.30 -4.04 5.64
N ALA A 392 22.57 -3.70 5.88
CA ALA A 392 23.70 -4.13 5.05
C ALA A 392 23.90 -5.65 5.06
N TYR A 393 23.72 -6.30 6.22
CA TYR A 393 23.97 -7.73 6.37
C TYR A 393 22.81 -8.58 5.83
N ASN A 394 21.65 -7.97 5.55
CA ASN A 394 20.47 -8.68 5.11
C ASN A 394 20.54 -9.01 3.62
N VAL A 395 20.61 -10.30 3.30
CA VAL A 395 20.47 -10.80 1.93
C VAL A 395 18.98 -10.94 1.59
N SER A 396 18.48 -10.07 0.70
CA SER A 396 17.12 -10.14 0.18
C SER A 396 17.06 -11.04 -1.05
N PHE A 397 16.26 -12.11 -1.02
CA PHE A 397 16.08 -13.00 -2.17
C PHE A 397 15.24 -12.38 -3.30
N ASN A 398 14.30 -11.50 -2.96
CA ASN A 398 13.38 -10.90 -3.94
C ASN A 398 13.95 -9.62 -4.59
N GLN A 399 14.76 -8.87 -3.86
CA GLN A 399 15.32 -7.59 -4.32
C GLN A 399 16.83 -7.68 -4.59
N GLY A 400 17.48 -8.75 -4.12
CA GLY A 400 18.90 -8.97 -4.25
C GLY A 400 19.32 -9.78 -5.46
N SER A 401 20.63 -9.91 -5.59
CA SER A 401 21.27 -10.76 -6.59
C SER A 401 21.26 -12.23 -6.19
N GLN A 402 21.02 -13.10 -7.16
CA GLN A 402 21.16 -14.53 -7.02
C GLN A 402 22.57 -14.94 -6.56
N TYR A 403 23.63 -14.21 -6.92
CA TYR A 403 24.99 -14.54 -6.44
C TYR A 403 25.14 -14.42 -4.92
N PHE A 404 24.54 -13.39 -4.33
CA PHE A 404 24.51 -13.25 -2.87
C PHE A 404 23.56 -14.27 -2.21
N ALA A 405 22.44 -14.60 -2.86
CA ALA A 405 21.54 -15.65 -2.40
C ALA A 405 22.26 -17.01 -2.34
N ILE A 406 22.97 -17.38 -3.42
CA ILE A 406 23.80 -18.58 -3.51
C ILE A 406 24.85 -18.58 -2.40
N ALA A 407 25.63 -17.49 -2.27
CA ALA A 407 26.65 -17.39 -1.21
C ALA A 407 26.05 -17.58 0.19
N ASN A 408 24.88 -17.00 0.44
CA ASN A 408 24.18 -17.14 1.70
C ASN A 408 23.70 -18.57 1.97
N ASP A 409 23.14 -19.25 0.97
CA ASP A 409 22.64 -20.61 1.16
C ASP A 409 23.76 -21.64 1.22
N ILE A 410 24.91 -21.42 0.57
CA ILE A 410 26.13 -22.21 0.79
C ILE A 410 26.61 -22.09 2.25
N VAL A 411 26.65 -20.88 2.81
CA VAL A 411 27.05 -20.67 4.22
C VAL A 411 26.05 -21.32 5.18
N LYS A 412 24.74 -21.24 4.89
CA LYS A 412 23.73 -21.98 5.67
C LYS A 412 23.92 -23.48 5.59
N LEU A 413 24.20 -24.02 4.41
CA LEU A 413 24.53 -25.43 4.22
C LEU A 413 25.70 -25.83 5.09
N ALA A 414 26.81 -25.08 5.08
CA ALA A 414 27.96 -25.36 5.93
C ALA A 414 27.61 -25.40 7.42
N LYS A 415 26.78 -24.45 7.88
CA LYS A 415 26.30 -24.45 9.28
C LYS A 415 25.40 -25.62 9.61
N GLN A 416 24.54 -26.04 8.70
CA GLN A 416 23.70 -27.25 8.87
C GLN A 416 24.58 -28.51 8.95
N LEU A 417 25.61 -28.61 8.11
CA LEU A 417 26.55 -29.74 8.14
C LEU A 417 27.40 -29.80 9.41
N GLN A 418 27.55 -28.70 10.16
CA GLN A 418 28.18 -28.69 11.49
C GLN A 418 27.25 -29.22 12.60
N LEU A 419 25.94 -29.34 12.36
CA LEU A 419 24.99 -29.92 13.30
C LEU A 419 25.02 -31.46 13.25
N PRO A 420 24.67 -32.14 14.36
CA PRO A 420 24.30 -33.56 14.34
C PRO A 420 23.21 -33.82 13.30
N GLU A 421 23.24 -35.00 12.68
CA GLU A 421 22.35 -35.38 11.58
C GLU A 421 20.87 -35.22 11.94
N GLU A 422 20.50 -35.55 13.18
CA GLU A 422 19.16 -35.44 13.73
C GLU A 422 18.62 -34.01 13.84
N ASP A 423 19.51 -33.01 13.93
CA ASP A 423 19.17 -31.60 14.11
C ASP A 423 19.21 -30.82 12.78
N ARG A 424 19.61 -31.47 11.69
CA ARG A 424 19.63 -30.89 10.34
C ARG A 424 18.22 -30.76 9.78
N GLY A 425 17.97 -29.67 9.06
CA GLY A 425 16.77 -29.55 8.23
C GLY A 425 16.73 -30.64 7.16
N GLU A 426 15.53 -31.05 6.72
CA GLU A 426 15.35 -32.20 5.81
C GLU A 426 16.21 -32.13 4.53
N LEU A 427 16.35 -30.95 3.93
CA LEU A 427 17.18 -30.75 2.73
C LEU A 427 18.69 -30.90 2.97
N TYR A 428 19.15 -31.03 4.22
CA TYR A 428 20.57 -31.08 4.58
C TYR A 428 21.01 -32.44 5.15
N LYS A 429 20.12 -33.43 5.14
CA LYS A 429 20.38 -34.79 5.62
C LYS A 429 21.17 -35.63 4.62
N GLU A 430 21.71 -36.75 5.08
CA GLU A 430 22.44 -37.71 4.28
C GLU A 430 21.59 -38.20 3.09
N GLY A 431 22.19 -38.24 1.90
CA GLY A 431 21.50 -38.61 0.66
C GLY A 431 20.74 -37.48 -0.04
N MET A 432 20.60 -36.30 0.58
CA MET A 432 19.90 -35.15 -0.03
C MET A 432 20.83 -34.17 -0.75
N LEU A 433 22.15 -34.37 -0.70
CA LEU A 433 23.16 -33.41 -1.18
C LEU A 433 22.91 -32.89 -2.59
N GLU A 434 22.56 -33.78 -3.53
CA GLU A 434 22.26 -33.39 -4.91
C GLU A 434 21.05 -32.45 -4.98
N SER A 435 19.97 -32.78 -4.27
CA SER A 435 18.80 -31.90 -4.15
C SER A 435 19.12 -30.59 -3.43
N THR A 436 20.02 -30.59 -2.44
CA THR A 436 20.48 -29.37 -1.79
C THR A 436 21.25 -28.47 -2.76
N VAL A 437 22.13 -29.07 -3.56
CA VAL A 437 22.92 -28.35 -4.57
C VAL A 437 22.00 -27.75 -5.63
N ASP A 438 21.05 -28.53 -6.14
CA ASP A 438 20.06 -28.07 -7.13
C ASP A 438 19.15 -26.96 -6.56
N ALA A 439 18.86 -26.99 -5.27
CA ALA A 439 18.09 -25.94 -4.61
C ALA A 439 18.89 -24.64 -4.43
N ILE A 440 20.22 -24.72 -4.32
CA ILE A 440 21.08 -23.55 -4.11
C ILE A 440 21.51 -22.93 -5.45
N LEU A 441 21.98 -23.75 -6.38
CA LEU A 441 22.48 -23.31 -7.68
C LEU A 441 21.43 -23.57 -8.78
N PRO A 442 20.73 -22.55 -9.28
CA PRO A 442 19.77 -22.74 -10.35
C PRO A 442 20.46 -23.13 -11.67
N ASP A 443 19.75 -23.89 -12.52
CA ASP A 443 20.27 -24.34 -13.82
C ASP A 443 20.53 -23.17 -14.79
N GLU A 444 19.77 -22.06 -14.66
CA GLU A 444 19.93 -20.86 -15.48
C GLU A 444 19.93 -19.59 -14.60
N ILE A 445 20.88 -18.69 -14.88
CA ILE A 445 21.00 -17.38 -14.25
C ILE A 445 20.89 -16.32 -15.35
N ASP A 446 20.01 -15.33 -15.17
CA ASP A 446 19.99 -14.13 -16.00
C ASP A 446 21.19 -13.23 -15.63
N HIS A 447 22.37 -13.55 -16.17
CA HIS A 447 23.61 -12.87 -15.78
C HIS A 447 23.55 -11.35 -15.94
N MET A 448 22.86 -10.85 -16.97
CA MET A 448 22.74 -9.40 -17.21
C MET A 448 21.97 -8.72 -16.08
N LEU A 449 20.80 -9.26 -15.72
CA LEU A 449 20.00 -8.74 -14.61
C LEU A 449 20.72 -8.91 -13.27
N GLU A 450 21.31 -10.09 -13.04
CA GLU A 450 21.88 -10.45 -11.75
C GLU A 450 23.22 -9.74 -11.45
N ILE A 451 24.01 -9.37 -12.47
CA ILE A 451 25.16 -8.46 -12.32
C ILE A 451 24.71 -7.06 -11.91
N LYS A 452 23.67 -6.52 -12.55
CA LYS A 452 23.13 -5.19 -12.23
C LYS A 452 22.58 -5.15 -10.80
N LYS A 453 21.87 -6.20 -10.36
CA LYS A 453 21.44 -6.37 -8.96
C LYS A 453 22.60 -6.51 -7.99
N LEU A 454 23.67 -7.25 -8.37
CA LEU A 454 24.85 -7.41 -7.52
C LEU A 454 25.55 -6.07 -7.29
N ARG A 455 25.71 -5.26 -8.35
CA ARG A 455 26.20 -3.88 -8.25
C ARG A 455 25.39 -3.07 -7.24
N MET A 456 24.06 -3.06 -7.38
CA MET A 456 23.16 -2.36 -6.46
C MET A 456 23.32 -2.83 -5.01
N GLN A 457 23.44 -4.14 -4.76
CA GLN A 457 23.65 -4.66 -3.41
C GLN A 457 24.99 -4.23 -2.82
N LEU A 458 26.07 -4.23 -3.61
CA LEU A 458 27.36 -3.72 -3.16
C LEU A 458 27.28 -2.23 -2.80
N ASP A 459 26.60 -1.43 -3.62
CA ASP A 459 26.34 -0.01 -3.32
C ASP A 459 25.50 0.16 -2.05
N PHE A 460 24.48 -0.69 -1.84
CA PHE A 460 23.63 -0.66 -0.66
C PHE A 460 24.39 -1.00 0.63
N ILE A 461 25.28 -2.01 0.58
CA ILE A 461 26.18 -2.36 1.69
C ILE A 461 27.11 -1.18 1.98
N LYS A 462 27.73 -0.60 0.95
CA LYS A 462 28.62 0.55 1.07
C LYS A 462 27.91 1.78 1.65
N MET A 463 26.67 2.04 1.24
CA MET A 463 25.84 3.15 1.74
C MET A 463 25.53 3.03 3.24
N ASN A 464 25.34 1.81 3.74
CA ASN A 464 24.98 1.58 5.15
C ASN A 464 26.20 1.39 6.06
N LEU A 465 27.30 0.80 5.58
CA LEU A 465 28.49 0.55 6.41
C LEU A 465 29.56 1.64 6.30
N GLY A 466 29.55 2.43 5.23
CA GLY A 466 30.58 3.42 4.91
C GLY A 466 31.82 2.81 4.25
N GLU A 467 32.59 3.64 3.54
CA GLU A 467 33.76 3.19 2.76
C GLU A 467 34.91 2.66 3.63
N ASP A 468 35.01 3.15 4.87
CA ASP A 468 36.09 2.79 5.79
C ASP A 468 35.86 1.46 6.52
N ASN A 469 34.69 0.84 6.37
CA ASN A 469 34.38 -0.45 6.98
C ASN A 469 35.23 -1.58 6.37
N GLU A 470 35.77 -2.47 7.21
CA GLU A 470 36.64 -3.56 6.76
C GLU A 470 35.95 -4.56 5.81
N LEU A 471 34.66 -4.84 6.01
CA LEU A 471 33.86 -5.67 5.09
C LEU A 471 33.70 -5.01 3.73
N VAL A 472 33.53 -3.68 3.70
CA VAL A 472 33.43 -2.91 2.45
C VAL A 472 34.79 -2.89 1.76
N LYS A 473 35.89 -2.63 2.46
CA LYS A 473 37.23 -2.70 1.88
C LYS A 473 37.52 -4.09 1.30
N MET A 474 37.11 -5.16 1.99
CA MET A 474 37.26 -6.54 1.52
C MET A 474 36.42 -6.83 0.27
N LEU A 475 35.15 -6.40 0.25
CA LEU A 475 34.25 -6.61 -0.89
C LEU A 475 34.66 -5.81 -2.12
N PHE A 476 35.32 -4.67 -1.97
CA PHE A 476 35.66 -3.80 -3.08
C PHE A 476 37.12 -3.92 -3.50
N ASP A 477 38.07 -4.12 -2.58
CA ASP A 477 39.51 -4.24 -2.88
C ASP A 477 40.02 -3.13 -3.85
N GLY A 478 39.52 -1.90 -3.67
CA GLY A 478 39.81 -0.75 -4.53
C GLY A 478 39.06 -0.68 -5.87
N MET A 479 38.25 -1.68 -6.21
CA MET A 479 37.35 -1.69 -7.36
C MET A 479 36.14 -0.78 -7.15
N SER A 480 35.49 -0.38 -8.23
CA SER A 480 34.12 0.14 -8.24
C SER A 480 33.10 -0.97 -8.04
N SER A 481 31.86 -0.61 -7.70
CA SER A 481 30.75 -1.57 -7.54
C SER A 481 30.48 -2.38 -8.80
N SER A 482 30.63 -1.76 -9.98
CA SER A 482 30.46 -2.45 -11.27
C SER A 482 31.58 -3.46 -11.52
N GLU A 483 32.84 -3.06 -11.32
CA GLU A 483 33.99 -3.94 -11.51
C GLU A 483 33.95 -5.14 -10.54
N ALA A 484 33.58 -4.91 -9.28
CA ALA A 484 33.41 -5.97 -8.29
C ALA A 484 32.26 -6.92 -8.67
N ALA A 485 31.12 -6.39 -9.10
CA ALA A 485 29.98 -7.19 -9.52
C ALA A 485 30.32 -8.09 -10.72
N GLU A 486 30.95 -7.55 -11.77
CA GLU A 486 31.38 -8.31 -12.93
C GLU A 486 32.39 -9.40 -12.55
N LYS A 487 33.40 -9.06 -11.73
CA LYS A 487 34.40 -10.01 -11.25
C LYS A 487 33.74 -11.18 -10.52
N TYR A 488 32.85 -10.90 -9.55
CA TYR A 488 32.23 -11.96 -8.74
C TYR A 488 31.25 -12.81 -9.53
N ALA A 489 30.46 -12.20 -10.40
CA ALA A 489 29.55 -12.92 -11.29
C ALA A 489 30.29 -13.84 -12.26
N SER A 490 31.54 -13.53 -12.63
CA SER A 490 32.35 -14.35 -13.55
C SER A 490 33.02 -15.57 -12.89
N LEU A 491 32.95 -15.71 -11.57
CA LEU A 491 33.66 -16.80 -10.87
C LEU A 491 33.05 -18.16 -11.22
N PRO A 492 33.86 -19.20 -11.56
CA PRO A 492 33.35 -20.53 -11.92
C PRO A 492 32.45 -21.14 -10.85
N LEU A 493 32.67 -20.80 -9.58
CA LEU A 493 31.86 -21.25 -8.45
C LEU A 493 30.35 -21.00 -8.64
N PHE A 494 29.96 -19.92 -9.32
CA PHE A 494 28.56 -19.58 -9.55
C PHE A 494 28.02 -20.01 -10.92
N ASN A 495 28.87 -20.56 -11.79
CA ASN A 495 28.56 -20.78 -13.20
C ASN A 495 28.83 -22.21 -13.67
N ASP A 496 29.50 -23.03 -12.86
CA ASP A 496 29.82 -24.42 -13.17
C ASP A 496 29.37 -25.32 -12.02
N LYS A 497 28.36 -26.14 -12.28
CA LYS A 497 27.77 -27.07 -11.31
C LYS A 497 28.78 -28.06 -10.75
N ASN A 498 29.78 -28.48 -11.54
CA ASN A 498 30.81 -29.39 -11.05
C ASN A 498 31.76 -28.66 -10.08
N VAL A 499 32.18 -27.44 -10.42
CA VAL A 499 33.01 -26.61 -9.52
C VAL A 499 32.26 -26.31 -8.23
N PHE A 500 30.97 -25.99 -8.32
CA PHE A 500 30.10 -25.79 -7.16
C PHE A 500 30.02 -27.04 -6.29
N LEU A 501 29.73 -28.20 -6.89
CA LEU A 501 29.62 -29.47 -6.18
C LEU A 501 30.94 -29.86 -5.51
N GLU A 502 32.07 -29.74 -6.21
CA GLU A 502 33.40 -29.97 -5.65
C GLU A 502 33.68 -29.06 -4.45
N PHE A 503 33.30 -27.78 -4.56
CA PHE A 503 33.45 -26.83 -3.46
C PHE A 503 32.57 -27.23 -2.25
N VAL A 504 31.32 -27.60 -2.48
CA VAL A 504 30.43 -28.08 -1.39
C VAL A 504 31.00 -29.35 -0.72
N LEU A 505 31.53 -30.28 -1.51
CA LEU A 505 32.14 -31.53 -1.03
C LEU A 505 33.44 -31.32 -0.26
N SER A 506 34.07 -30.14 -0.33
CA SER A 506 35.25 -29.80 0.48
C SER A 506 34.94 -29.65 1.97
N GLY A 507 33.65 -29.57 2.33
CA GLY A 507 33.17 -29.62 3.70
C GLY A 507 32.93 -28.25 4.34
N PRO A 508 32.24 -28.23 5.50
CA PRO A 508 31.76 -26.99 6.12
C PRO A 508 32.88 -26.02 6.51
N ASP A 509 34.02 -26.52 7.00
CA ASP A 509 35.13 -25.66 7.42
C ASP A 509 35.78 -24.94 6.23
N ALA A 510 35.88 -25.61 5.08
CA ALA A 510 36.40 -25.01 3.84
C ALA A 510 35.46 -23.93 3.30
N ILE A 511 34.14 -24.15 3.38
CA ILE A 511 33.14 -23.14 3.01
C ILE A 511 33.24 -21.91 3.93
N LEU A 512 33.25 -22.12 5.25
CA LEU A 512 33.24 -21.03 6.24
C LEU A 512 34.56 -20.23 6.28
N SER A 513 35.65 -20.81 5.78
CA SER A 513 36.96 -20.15 5.65
C SER A 513 37.28 -19.68 4.22
N SER A 514 36.30 -19.72 3.32
CA SER A 514 36.49 -19.36 1.91
C SER A 514 36.98 -17.92 1.73
N ASP A 515 37.93 -17.73 0.80
CA ASP A 515 38.40 -16.42 0.37
C ASP A 515 37.50 -15.78 -0.70
N ASN A 516 36.43 -16.46 -1.15
CA ASN A 516 35.45 -15.84 -2.03
C ASN A 516 34.78 -14.65 -1.31
N PRO A 517 34.87 -13.42 -1.83
CA PRO A 517 34.41 -12.24 -1.07
C PRO A 517 32.93 -12.26 -0.70
N LEU A 518 32.05 -12.82 -1.54
CA LEU A 518 30.62 -12.93 -1.25
C LEU A 518 30.36 -13.94 -0.13
N ILE A 519 31.01 -15.12 -0.19
CA ILE A 519 30.89 -16.16 0.83
C ILE A 519 31.47 -15.68 2.15
N LYS A 520 32.66 -15.07 2.11
CA LYS A 520 33.35 -14.51 3.28
C LYS A 520 32.51 -13.44 3.96
N TYR A 521 31.94 -12.51 3.18
CA TYR A 521 31.02 -11.50 3.71
C TYR A 521 29.87 -12.15 4.47
N VAL A 522 29.18 -13.12 3.86
CA VAL A 522 28.04 -13.77 4.52
C VAL A 522 28.48 -14.58 5.74
N ALA A 523 29.59 -15.31 5.67
CA ALA A 523 30.13 -16.07 6.80
C ALA A 523 30.44 -15.17 8.01
N GLU A 524 30.97 -13.97 7.78
CA GLU A 524 31.28 -13.01 8.84
C GLU A 524 30.04 -12.31 9.41
N THR A 525 28.95 -12.18 8.65
CA THR A 525 27.76 -11.40 9.06
C THR A 525 26.56 -12.23 9.51
N ILE A 526 26.43 -13.49 9.09
CA ILE A 526 25.19 -14.28 9.25
C ILE A 526 24.79 -14.53 10.71
N ASP A 527 25.74 -14.65 11.65
CA ASP A 527 25.41 -14.77 13.08
C ASP A 527 25.03 -13.42 13.70
N GLN A 528 25.70 -12.35 13.28
CA GLN A 528 25.44 -10.99 13.76
C GLN A 528 24.02 -10.56 13.39
N ILE A 529 23.60 -10.79 12.14
CA ILE A 529 22.25 -10.43 11.68
C ILE A 529 21.17 -11.17 12.48
N GLN A 530 21.39 -12.45 12.84
CA GLN A 530 20.42 -13.17 13.67
C GLN A 530 20.29 -12.54 15.06
N GLY A 531 21.42 -12.15 15.68
CA GLY A 531 21.41 -11.40 16.94
C GLY A 531 20.67 -10.06 16.81
N PHE A 532 20.92 -9.30 15.75
CA PHE A 532 20.22 -8.04 15.49
C PHE A 532 18.72 -8.23 15.24
N ARG A 533 18.30 -9.29 14.54
CA ARG A 533 16.89 -9.61 14.33
C ARG A 533 16.19 -9.94 15.65
N THR A 534 16.80 -10.77 16.49
CA THR A 534 16.27 -11.06 17.83
C THR A 534 16.14 -9.78 18.65
N ARG A 535 17.18 -8.93 18.67
CA ARG A 535 17.14 -7.67 19.42
C ARG A 535 16.10 -6.69 18.88
N GLN A 536 15.98 -6.57 17.56
CA GLN A 536 14.94 -5.77 16.92
C GLN A 536 13.53 -6.27 17.28
N GLN A 537 13.31 -7.58 17.32
CA GLN A 537 12.02 -8.15 17.72
C GLN A 537 11.67 -7.81 19.18
N GLU A 538 12.64 -7.88 20.09
CA GLU A 538 12.46 -7.47 21.49
C GLU A 538 12.11 -5.98 21.58
N ILE A 539 12.86 -5.12 20.91
CA ILE A 539 12.59 -3.67 20.90
C ILE A 539 11.22 -3.38 20.31
N ASN A 540 10.84 -4.03 19.21
CA ASN A 540 9.52 -3.85 18.59
C ASN A 540 8.38 -4.28 19.53
N LYS A 541 8.57 -5.34 20.34
CA LYS A 541 7.58 -5.74 21.37
C LYS A 541 7.46 -4.68 22.47
N THR A 542 8.58 -4.14 22.95
CA THR A 542 8.57 -3.03 23.92
C THR A 542 7.88 -1.80 23.34
N GLU A 543 8.21 -1.44 22.10
CA GLU A 543 7.61 -0.30 21.40
C GLU A 543 6.11 -0.50 21.18
N GLN A 544 5.65 -1.74 20.93
CA GLN A 544 4.22 -2.04 20.85
C GLN A 544 3.48 -1.67 22.15
N VAL A 545 4.03 -2.03 23.31
CA VAL A 545 3.43 -1.64 24.60
C VAL A 545 3.43 -0.12 24.78
N LEU A 546 4.52 0.55 24.41
CA LEU A 546 4.61 2.01 24.48
C LEU A 546 3.62 2.70 23.53
N ASN A 547 3.40 2.14 22.33
CA ASN A 547 2.41 2.64 21.39
C ASN A 547 0.97 2.45 21.90
N ASP A 548 0.68 1.34 22.59
CA ASP A 548 -0.60 1.14 23.27
C ASP A 548 -0.86 2.24 24.32
N GLN A 549 0.15 2.54 25.13
CA GLN A 549 0.07 3.61 26.12
C GLN A 549 -0.03 5.00 25.47
N LEU A 550 0.74 5.26 24.41
CA LEU A 550 0.67 6.50 23.64
C LEU A 550 -0.74 6.70 23.09
N GLY A 551 -1.33 5.62 22.57
CA GLY A 551 -2.70 5.58 22.11
C GLY A 551 -3.73 5.98 23.16
N ARG A 552 -3.59 5.45 24.38
CA ARG A 552 -4.44 5.82 25.53
C ARG A 552 -4.22 7.27 25.96
N ALA A 553 -2.98 7.75 25.94
CA ALA A 553 -2.68 9.15 26.24
C ALA A 553 -3.32 10.10 25.21
N VAL A 554 -3.21 9.77 23.92
CA VAL A 554 -3.89 10.50 22.83
C VAL A 554 -5.41 10.51 23.05
N TYR A 555 -6.01 9.35 23.33
CA TYR A 555 -7.45 9.25 23.51
C TYR A 555 -7.94 9.96 24.79
N ALA A 556 -7.15 9.93 25.87
CA ALA A 556 -7.48 10.66 27.10
C ALA A 556 -7.50 12.19 26.90
N VAL A 557 -6.60 12.72 26.05
CA VAL A 557 -6.50 14.17 25.78
C VAL A 557 -7.50 14.62 24.73
N TYR A 558 -7.63 13.88 23.62
CA TYR A 558 -8.41 14.32 22.47
C TYR A 558 -9.76 13.60 22.31
N GLY A 559 -9.96 12.45 22.95
CA GLY A 559 -11.14 11.61 22.76
C GLY A 559 -11.37 11.33 21.27
N THR A 560 -12.56 11.66 20.79
CA THR A 560 -12.99 11.51 19.39
C THR A 560 -12.95 12.82 18.60
N SER A 561 -12.30 13.88 19.12
CA SER A 561 -12.16 15.16 18.42
C SER A 561 -11.16 15.12 17.24
N ILE A 562 -10.34 14.08 17.19
CA ILE A 562 -9.47 13.71 16.07
C ILE A 562 -9.81 12.28 15.65
N PRO A 563 -9.61 11.88 14.38
CA PRO A 563 -9.86 10.51 13.97
C PRO A 563 -8.73 9.56 14.43
N PRO A 564 -9.02 8.26 14.60
CA PRO A 564 -7.98 7.26 14.81
C PRO A 564 -7.23 6.99 13.49
N ASP A 565 -5.98 6.52 13.60
CA ASP A 565 -5.24 6.01 12.43
C ASP A 565 -6.07 4.96 11.67
N ALA A 566 -5.93 4.92 10.34
CA ALA A 566 -6.56 3.94 9.49
C ALA A 566 -6.12 2.51 9.86
N SER A 567 -7.02 1.55 9.73
CA SER A 567 -6.82 0.16 10.17
C SER A 567 -7.58 -0.86 9.32
N PHE A 568 -7.86 -0.50 8.06
CA PHE A 568 -8.61 -1.30 7.10
C PHE A 568 -10.04 -1.65 7.57
N THR A 569 -10.60 -0.73 8.33
CA THR A 569 -11.99 -0.70 8.80
C THR A 569 -12.75 0.42 8.09
N LEU A 570 -14.08 0.33 8.07
CA LEU A 570 -14.89 1.28 7.32
C LEU A 570 -14.84 2.67 7.95
N ARG A 571 -14.56 3.70 7.13
CA ARG A 571 -14.48 5.11 7.50
C ARG A 571 -15.37 5.97 6.60
N ILE A 572 -15.72 7.14 7.13
CA ILE A 572 -16.33 8.24 6.38
C ILE A 572 -15.38 9.44 6.41
N GLY A 573 -15.09 10.00 5.25
CA GLY A 573 -14.32 11.24 5.13
C GLY A 573 -15.06 12.26 4.28
N ASP A 574 -14.99 13.53 4.65
CA ASP A 574 -15.57 14.63 3.90
C ASP A 574 -14.57 15.28 2.94
N GLY A 575 -15.09 15.91 1.90
CA GLY A 575 -14.29 16.68 0.96
C GLY A 575 -15.15 17.55 0.06
N VAL A 576 -14.47 18.31 -0.79
CA VAL A 576 -15.08 19.10 -1.87
C VAL A 576 -14.19 19.01 -3.11
N MET A 577 -14.78 19.15 -4.30
CA MET A 577 -13.98 19.36 -5.51
C MET A 577 -13.19 20.67 -5.37
N LYS A 578 -11.86 20.60 -5.51
CA LYS A 578 -11.01 21.77 -5.34
C LYS A 578 -9.72 21.66 -6.15
N SER A 579 -9.42 22.68 -6.93
CA SER A 579 -8.14 22.88 -7.60
C SER A 579 -6.97 22.95 -6.60
N TYR A 580 -5.75 22.70 -7.07
CA TYR A 580 -4.50 22.99 -6.36
C TYR A 580 -3.46 23.53 -7.33
N ASN A 581 -2.40 24.16 -6.82
CA ASN A 581 -1.30 24.62 -7.68
C ASN A 581 -0.42 23.43 -8.04
N TYR A 582 -0.12 23.27 -9.33
CA TYR A 582 0.78 22.22 -9.82
C TYR A 582 1.56 22.75 -11.03
N ASN A 583 2.84 22.37 -11.15
CA ASN A 583 3.70 22.66 -12.30
C ASN A 583 3.59 24.11 -12.86
N GLY A 584 3.60 25.12 -11.99
CA GLY A 584 3.52 26.53 -12.38
C GLY A 584 2.14 27.02 -12.87
N THR A 585 1.08 26.21 -12.70
CA THR A 585 -0.30 26.53 -13.05
C THR A 585 -1.29 25.95 -12.00
N ILE A 586 -2.59 25.89 -12.31
CA ILE A 586 -3.65 25.35 -11.46
C ILE A 586 -4.26 24.07 -12.06
N ALA A 587 -4.47 23.06 -11.22
CA ALA A 587 -5.06 21.79 -11.63
C ALA A 587 -6.57 21.96 -11.83
N PRO A 588 -7.15 21.56 -12.98
CA PRO A 588 -8.59 21.57 -13.11
C PRO A 588 -9.21 20.61 -12.08
N THR A 589 -10.46 20.85 -11.69
CA THR A 589 -11.16 19.95 -10.75
C THR A 589 -11.59 18.64 -11.41
N LYS A 590 -11.70 18.65 -12.75
CA LYS A 590 -12.07 17.49 -13.58
C LYS A 590 -11.29 17.46 -14.89
N THR A 591 -11.05 16.26 -15.38
CA THR A 591 -10.58 15.98 -16.73
C THR A 591 -11.74 15.55 -17.63
N THR A 592 -11.50 15.51 -18.94
CA THR A 592 -12.46 15.02 -19.94
C THR A 592 -11.76 14.03 -20.87
N PHE A 593 -12.53 13.27 -21.66
CA PHE A 593 -11.96 12.34 -22.64
C PHE A 593 -11.09 13.03 -23.70
N HIS A 594 -11.28 14.32 -23.98
CA HIS A 594 -10.35 15.09 -24.82
C HIS A 594 -8.90 14.97 -24.36
N GLY A 595 -8.64 15.04 -23.05
CA GLY A 595 -7.27 14.92 -22.55
C GLY A 595 -6.72 13.49 -22.65
N MET A 596 -7.58 12.47 -22.56
CA MET A 596 -7.19 11.07 -22.81
C MET A 596 -6.74 10.87 -24.26
N TYR A 597 -7.54 11.34 -25.23
CA TYR A 597 -7.16 11.28 -26.64
C TYR A 597 -5.93 12.15 -26.95
N ASP A 598 -5.79 13.32 -26.32
CA ASP A 598 -4.58 14.13 -26.44
C ASP A 598 -3.34 13.37 -25.97
N ARG A 599 -3.39 12.68 -24.82
CA ARG A 599 -2.30 11.81 -24.37
C ARG A 599 -1.98 10.73 -25.40
N TYR A 600 -2.99 10.05 -25.94
CA TYR A 600 -2.79 9.04 -26.98
C TYR A 600 -2.04 9.60 -28.21
N TYR A 601 -2.44 10.75 -28.75
CA TYR A 601 -1.78 11.33 -29.92
C TYR A 601 -0.43 11.98 -29.61
N SER A 602 -0.33 12.71 -28.50
CA SER A 602 0.88 13.45 -28.10
C SER A 602 2.03 12.54 -27.68
N PHE A 603 1.74 11.30 -27.27
CA PHE A 603 2.73 10.27 -26.94
C PHE A 603 2.87 9.21 -28.04
N ASN A 604 2.60 9.59 -29.29
CA ASN A 604 2.81 8.76 -30.48
C ASN A 604 2.05 7.43 -30.48
N LYS A 605 0.96 7.31 -29.71
CA LYS A 605 0.09 6.12 -29.66
C LYS A 605 0.76 4.88 -29.08
N GLU A 606 1.87 5.06 -28.39
CA GLU A 606 2.67 3.98 -27.80
C GLU A 606 2.31 3.74 -26.34
N TYR A 607 2.64 2.56 -25.83
CA TYR A 607 2.56 2.29 -24.39
C TYR A 607 3.40 3.32 -23.61
N PRO A 608 2.92 3.84 -22.46
CA PRO A 608 1.70 3.46 -21.73
C PRO A 608 0.42 4.24 -22.11
N TRP A 609 0.45 5.07 -23.16
CA TRP A 609 -0.70 5.86 -23.61
C TRP A 609 -1.34 5.32 -24.89
N LYS A 610 -1.20 4.02 -25.17
CA LYS A 610 -1.90 3.37 -26.29
C LYS A 610 -3.36 3.13 -25.94
N LEU A 611 -4.21 3.05 -26.96
CA LEU A 611 -5.64 2.77 -26.82
C LEU A 611 -6.00 1.43 -27.45
N PRO A 612 -6.82 0.58 -26.81
CA PRO A 612 -7.40 -0.60 -27.45
C PRO A 612 -8.35 -0.21 -28.58
N GLU A 613 -8.63 -1.15 -29.49
CA GLU A 613 -9.37 -0.88 -30.74
C GLU A 613 -10.76 -0.24 -30.50
N ARG A 614 -11.49 -0.69 -29.47
CA ARG A 614 -12.83 -0.15 -29.14
C ARG A 614 -12.83 1.33 -28.75
N TRP A 615 -11.68 1.86 -28.33
CA TRP A 615 -11.50 3.26 -27.98
C TRP A 615 -11.08 4.12 -29.18
N LEU A 616 -10.65 3.52 -30.29
CA LEU A 616 -10.26 4.28 -31.49
C LEU A 616 -11.48 4.75 -32.29
N ASN A 617 -12.58 3.98 -32.23
CA ASN A 617 -13.81 4.24 -32.98
C ASN A 617 -15.03 4.11 -32.04
N PRO A 618 -15.25 5.07 -31.12
CA PRO A 618 -16.41 5.04 -30.24
C PRO A 618 -17.72 5.07 -31.06
N THR A 619 -18.78 4.51 -30.47
CA THR A 619 -20.12 4.50 -31.10
C THR A 619 -20.64 5.93 -31.30
N GLU A 620 -21.46 6.15 -32.34
CA GLU A 620 -22.10 7.45 -32.61
C GLU A 620 -22.84 7.97 -31.38
N GLY A 621 -22.62 9.25 -31.05
CA GLY A 621 -23.19 9.91 -29.87
C GLY A 621 -22.23 10.04 -28.68
N PHE A 622 -21.04 9.43 -28.72
CA PHE A 622 -19.99 9.65 -27.71
C PHE A 622 -19.56 11.12 -27.67
N ASP A 623 -19.58 11.72 -26.48
CA ASP A 623 -19.17 13.08 -26.23
C ASP A 623 -17.80 13.13 -25.53
N PRO A 624 -16.71 13.49 -26.23
CA PRO A 624 -15.38 13.59 -25.63
C PRO A 624 -15.24 14.73 -24.61
N SER A 625 -16.24 15.63 -24.50
CA SER A 625 -16.28 16.68 -23.48
C SER A 625 -16.81 16.21 -22.13
N THR A 626 -17.38 15.00 -22.06
CA THR A 626 -17.88 14.39 -20.81
C THR A 626 -16.77 14.31 -19.76
N PRO A 627 -17.05 14.69 -18.49
CA PRO A 627 -16.11 14.53 -17.39
C PRO A 627 -15.66 13.08 -17.21
N TYR A 628 -14.35 12.87 -17.08
CA TYR A 628 -13.78 11.53 -17.02
C TYR A 628 -13.23 11.18 -15.64
N ASN A 629 -12.26 11.95 -15.13
CA ASN A 629 -11.81 11.85 -13.74
C ASN A 629 -11.95 13.20 -13.03
N PHE A 630 -11.94 13.20 -11.70
CA PHE A 630 -11.98 14.42 -10.91
C PHE A 630 -11.13 14.32 -9.65
N ILE A 631 -10.84 15.47 -9.06
CA ILE A 631 -10.10 15.59 -7.80
C ILE A 631 -10.93 16.22 -6.70
N SER A 632 -10.66 15.81 -5.47
CA SER A 632 -11.32 16.36 -4.28
C SER A 632 -10.41 16.34 -3.06
N THR A 633 -10.77 17.12 -2.04
CA THR A 633 -10.03 17.24 -0.77
C THR A 633 -10.36 16.10 0.21
N HIS A 634 -10.73 14.92 -0.27
CA HIS A 634 -10.88 13.77 0.62
C HIS A 634 -9.53 13.30 1.14
N ASP A 635 -9.56 12.66 2.30
CA ASP A 635 -8.41 12.06 2.94
C ASP A 635 -8.44 10.55 2.73
N ILE A 636 -7.56 10.04 1.87
CA ILE A 636 -7.45 8.61 1.53
C ILE A 636 -6.01 8.12 1.64
N VAL A 637 -5.86 6.80 1.74
CA VAL A 637 -4.58 6.08 1.62
C VAL A 637 -4.82 4.74 0.91
N GLY A 638 -3.77 3.95 0.65
CA GLY A 638 -3.91 2.60 0.10
C GLY A 638 -4.94 1.78 0.89
N GLY A 639 -5.77 1.01 0.18
CA GLY A 639 -6.98 0.35 0.71
C GLY A 639 -8.28 1.11 0.43
N SER A 640 -8.22 2.45 0.28
CA SER A 640 -9.36 3.27 -0.15
C SER A 640 -9.73 3.09 -1.63
N SER A 641 -8.91 2.41 -2.43
CA SER A 641 -9.25 2.04 -3.80
C SER A 641 -10.61 1.34 -3.86
N GLY A 642 -11.50 1.85 -4.69
CA GLY A 642 -12.86 1.35 -4.89
C GLY A 642 -13.89 1.97 -3.96
N SER A 643 -13.51 2.96 -3.15
CA SER A 643 -14.45 3.67 -2.27
C SER A 643 -15.45 4.47 -3.07
N ALA A 644 -16.72 4.39 -2.68
CA ALA A 644 -17.76 5.23 -3.24
C ALA A 644 -17.54 6.69 -2.80
N VAL A 645 -17.59 7.60 -3.78
CA VAL A 645 -17.71 9.04 -3.54
C VAL A 645 -19.17 9.41 -3.72
N ILE A 646 -19.79 9.97 -2.68
CA ILE A 646 -21.22 10.27 -2.64
C ILE A 646 -21.47 11.75 -2.36
N ASN A 647 -22.61 12.27 -2.82
CA ASN A 647 -23.10 13.58 -2.42
C ASN A 647 -23.94 13.48 -1.13
N LYS A 648 -24.47 14.62 -0.65
CA LYS A 648 -25.34 14.67 0.55
C LYS A 648 -26.64 13.87 0.45
N ASN A 649 -27.08 13.51 -0.76
CA ASN A 649 -28.27 12.68 -0.99
C ASN A 649 -27.95 11.17 -0.97
N ALA A 650 -26.69 10.79 -0.67
CA ALA A 650 -26.20 9.42 -0.79
C ALA A 650 -26.23 8.86 -2.23
N GLU A 651 -26.15 9.73 -3.24
CA GLU A 651 -26.00 9.34 -4.63
C GLU A 651 -24.51 9.21 -4.96
N LEU A 652 -24.13 8.12 -5.63
CA LEU A 652 -22.77 7.87 -6.09
C LEU A 652 -22.41 8.80 -7.23
N VAL A 653 -21.42 9.66 -6.99
CA VAL A 653 -20.92 10.63 -7.95
C VAL A 653 -19.56 10.22 -8.55
N GLY A 654 -18.91 9.23 -7.95
CA GLY A 654 -17.68 8.67 -8.48
C GLY A 654 -17.10 7.57 -7.62
N ILE A 655 -15.93 7.10 -8.03
CA ILE A 655 -15.18 6.03 -7.38
C ILE A 655 -13.73 6.44 -7.18
N ALA A 656 -13.26 6.41 -5.94
CA ALA A 656 -11.87 6.71 -5.61
C ALA A 656 -10.93 5.63 -6.16
N PHE A 657 -9.80 6.01 -6.75
CA PHE A 657 -8.83 5.05 -7.26
C PHE A 657 -7.37 5.41 -7.01
N ASP A 658 -7.06 6.69 -6.83
CA ASP A 658 -5.68 7.15 -6.64
C ASP A 658 -5.65 8.45 -5.83
N GLY A 659 -4.47 8.94 -5.48
CA GLY A 659 -4.22 10.29 -4.99
C GLY A 659 -3.11 10.96 -5.81
N ASN A 660 -3.02 12.29 -5.83
CA ASN A 660 -1.88 12.96 -6.47
C ASN A 660 -0.57 12.75 -5.69
N ILE A 661 0.57 13.13 -6.27
CA ILE A 661 1.89 12.87 -5.67
C ILE A 661 2.03 13.54 -4.29
N GLU A 662 1.40 14.70 -4.11
CA GLU A 662 1.37 15.42 -2.83
C GLU A 662 0.55 14.73 -1.74
N SER A 663 -0.24 13.70 -2.09
CA SER A 663 -1.02 12.90 -1.14
C SER A 663 -0.21 11.84 -0.41
N ILE A 664 0.93 11.40 -0.96
CA ILE A 664 1.72 10.27 -0.46
C ILE A 664 2.20 10.48 1.00
N PRO A 665 2.69 11.67 1.41
CA PRO A 665 3.03 11.93 2.81
C PRO A 665 1.81 11.91 3.77
N GLY A 666 0.59 11.87 3.23
CA GLY A 666 -0.68 11.78 3.93
C GLY A 666 -0.78 10.66 4.94
N ASN A 667 0.08 9.64 4.82
CA ASN A 667 0.19 8.54 5.76
C ASN A 667 0.62 8.98 7.17
N PHE A 668 1.33 10.10 7.32
CA PHE A 668 1.83 10.60 8.62
C PHE A 668 1.29 11.98 8.99
N LEU A 669 0.84 12.75 8.00
CA LEU A 669 0.17 14.04 8.20
C LEU A 669 -0.69 14.38 6.98
N TYR A 670 -1.95 14.70 7.19
CA TYR A 670 -2.86 15.12 6.12
C TYR A 670 -2.91 16.65 5.97
N SER A 671 -2.96 17.14 4.73
CA SER A 671 -3.03 18.57 4.40
C SER A 671 -4.00 18.82 3.26
N THR A 672 -4.89 19.82 3.38
CA THR A 672 -5.84 20.16 2.29
C THR A 672 -5.23 21.08 1.22
N GLU A 673 -3.97 21.52 1.39
CA GLU A 673 -3.34 22.48 0.48
C GLU A 673 -3.15 21.89 -0.92
N ALA A 674 -2.38 20.80 -1.04
CA ALA A 674 -2.09 20.13 -2.30
C ALA A 674 -2.58 18.67 -2.38
N ASN A 675 -2.76 17.95 -1.27
CA ASN A 675 -3.25 16.56 -1.31
C ASN A 675 -4.66 16.50 -1.93
N ARG A 676 -4.82 15.67 -2.95
CA ARG A 676 -6.09 15.38 -3.61
C ARG A 676 -6.26 13.89 -3.79
N MET A 677 -7.45 13.42 -3.47
CA MET A 677 -7.98 12.16 -4.00
C MET A 677 -8.33 12.34 -5.47
N VAL A 678 -8.04 11.33 -6.28
CA VAL A 678 -8.43 11.20 -7.69
C VAL A 678 -9.50 10.11 -7.80
N SER A 679 -10.53 10.39 -8.60
CA SER A 679 -11.69 9.52 -8.76
C SER A 679 -12.14 9.45 -10.21
N VAL A 680 -12.72 8.31 -10.62
CA VAL A 680 -13.47 8.23 -11.88
C VAL A 680 -14.83 8.88 -11.67
N HIS A 681 -15.23 9.74 -12.61
CA HIS A 681 -16.48 10.49 -12.57
C HIS A 681 -17.65 9.59 -13.00
N SER A 682 -18.80 9.68 -12.33
CA SER A 682 -19.97 8.82 -12.66
C SER A 682 -20.44 9.01 -14.09
N GLU A 683 -20.54 10.25 -14.59
CA GLU A 683 -20.85 10.51 -16.01
C GLU A 683 -19.87 9.81 -16.97
N GLY A 684 -18.57 9.83 -16.67
CA GLY A 684 -17.55 9.14 -17.47
C GLY A 684 -17.76 7.62 -17.48
N ILE A 685 -18.15 7.03 -16.34
CA ILE A 685 -18.52 5.61 -16.27
C ILE A 685 -19.71 5.30 -17.18
N MET A 686 -20.78 6.10 -17.11
CA MET A 686 -21.98 5.93 -17.93
C MET A 686 -21.66 6.08 -19.43
N GLU A 687 -20.83 7.06 -19.78
CA GLU A 687 -20.39 7.32 -21.16
C GLU A 687 -19.58 6.14 -21.74
N ILE A 688 -18.67 5.57 -20.94
CA ILE A 688 -17.89 4.39 -21.31
C ILE A 688 -18.80 3.17 -21.49
N LEU A 689 -19.66 2.87 -20.50
CA LEU A 689 -20.57 1.73 -20.57
C LEU A 689 -21.46 1.80 -21.81
N LYS A 690 -21.95 3.00 -22.16
CA LYS A 690 -22.85 3.21 -23.29
C LYS A 690 -22.15 3.10 -24.64
N TYR A 691 -21.09 3.88 -24.87
CA TYR A 691 -20.56 4.07 -26.22
C TYR A 691 -19.29 3.28 -26.54
N ILE A 692 -18.55 2.85 -25.51
CA ILE A 692 -17.32 2.05 -25.64
C ILE A 692 -17.61 0.58 -25.32
N GLY A 693 -18.13 0.30 -24.13
CA GLY A 693 -18.39 -1.05 -23.63
C GLY A 693 -19.66 -1.69 -24.19
N LYS A 694 -20.61 -0.90 -24.69
CA LYS A 694 -21.94 -1.34 -25.17
C LYS A 694 -22.65 -2.23 -24.14
N ALA A 695 -22.56 -1.84 -22.87
CA ALA A 695 -22.99 -2.61 -21.72
C ALA A 695 -24.41 -2.22 -21.25
N ASP A 696 -25.38 -2.24 -22.17
CA ASP A 696 -26.74 -1.72 -21.96
C ASP A 696 -27.45 -2.29 -20.72
N ARG A 697 -27.21 -3.57 -20.39
CA ARG A 697 -27.77 -4.20 -19.19
C ARG A 697 -27.34 -3.49 -17.91
N ILE A 698 -26.04 -3.20 -17.80
CA ILE A 698 -25.45 -2.60 -16.60
C ILE A 698 -25.79 -1.12 -16.55
N LEU A 699 -25.75 -0.44 -17.69
CA LEU A 699 -26.18 0.95 -17.81
C LEU A 699 -27.60 1.14 -17.26
N LYS A 700 -28.56 0.34 -17.76
CA LYS A 700 -29.96 0.40 -17.30
C LYS A 700 -30.11 0.02 -15.82
N GLU A 701 -29.37 -0.97 -15.35
CA GLU A 701 -29.41 -1.38 -13.94
C GLU A 701 -28.92 -0.26 -13.00
N LEU A 702 -27.88 0.48 -13.39
CA LEU A 702 -27.40 1.65 -12.63
C LEU A 702 -28.42 2.80 -12.65
N GLU A 703 -29.12 3.01 -13.77
CA GLU A 703 -30.16 4.04 -13.90
C GLU A 703 -31.41 3.73 -13.07
N THR A 704 -31.85 2.47 -13.02
CA THR A 704 -33.07 2.05 -12.33
C THR A 704 -32.82 1.59 -10.89
N GLY A 705 -31.55 1.31 -10.55
CA GLY A 705 -31.15 0.68 -9.28
C GLY A 705 -31.42 -0.81 -9.21
N LYS A 706 -31.86 -1.47 -10.29
CA LYS A 706 -32.25 -2.89 -10.32
C LYS A 706 -32.11 -3.51 -11.70
N ILE A 707 -31.89 -4.81 -11.77
CA ILE A 707 -31.84 -5.53 -13.06
C ILE A 707 -33.17 -5.28 -13.80
N PRO A 708 -33.15 -4.75 -15.04
CA PRO A 708 -34.36 -4.58 -15.81
C PRO A 708 -35.04 -5.92 -16.08
N GLU A 709 -36.37 -5.95 -16.08
CA GLU A 709 -37.16 -7.19 -16.18
C GLU A 709 -36.81 -8.02 -17.42
N GLU A 710 -36.45 -7.37 -18.54
CA GLU A 710 -36.03 -8.05 -19.76
C GLU A 710 -34.75 -8.88 -19.62
N TYR A 711 -33.92 -8.62 -18.62
CA TYR A 711 -32.67 -9.35 -18.35
C TYR A 711 -32.77 -10.36 -17.20
N TYR A 712 -33.95 -10.47 -16.57
CA TYR A 712 -34.20 -11.44 -15.49
C TYR A 712 -34.55 -12.84 -16.02
N ILE A 713 -34.76 -12.97 -17.33
CA ILE A 713 -35.09 -14.25 -17.96
C ILE A 713 -33.80 -15.06 -18.07
N LEU A 714 -33.56 -15.93 -17.09
CA LEU A 714 -32.81 -17.17 -17.32
C LEU A 714 -33.52 -17.85 -18.50
N GLU A 715 -32.89 -17.91 -19.67
CA GLU A 715 -33.44 -18.66 -20.80
C GLU A 715 -33.81 -20.06 -20.31
N LYS A 716 -35.12 -20.30 -20.15
CA LYS A 716 -35.65 -21.66 -20.19
C LYS A 716 -35.47 -22.11 -21.62
N ALA A 717 -34.27 -22.56 -21.98
CA ALA A 717 -34.07 -23.34 -23.18
C ALA A 717 -34.81 -24.68 -22.96
N GLU A 718 -35.86 -24.89 -23.76
CA GLU A 718 -36.56 -26.17 -23.94
C GLU A 718 -35.63 -27.27 -24.46
#